data_AF-A0A3C0YNR3-F1
#
_entry.id   AF-A0A3C0YNR3-F1
#
_cell.length_a   1.000
_cell.length_b   1.000
_cell.length_c   1.000
_cell.angle_alpha   90.00
_cell.angle_beta   90.00
_cell.angle_gamma   90.00
#
_symmetry.space_group_name_H-M   'P 1'
#
loop_
_entity.id
_entity.type
_entity.pdbx_description
1 polymer ?
#
loop_
_entity_poly.entity_id
_entity_poly.type
_entity_poly.pdbx_seq_one_letter_code
_entity_poly.pdbx_strand_id
1 'polypeptide(L)'
;MEKTKQFVFKTNGSALLMTIVLTVMLAAVAVMFVAVARMDRAATSNIADNKNLDTAAMSIIEIINRELICDVPGLAQTYYAGDVNYSEANYPQYYEYKDYPDACDPWLASVEPYELIATGRKKIRWHQISDVTGYLRRNGFSIRDVILPVGLDADNNDFEVVREYPIFGMDANGIFLRGNSQNIAYDGVAADADGDGIADSKWIDISNLRTATGRVFAAIRIIDNSAMVNVNTAYKFDPMSLDVNEIDGTSQMQINLNGLLKNTDDIDDVNEARCNNNADYEQKFIWDFNNFPQNGYLPFDMSDELELRYRFCIDSKYESRFETVLKKTSDSYGTEGGLYDGRSNWGLDDWYSRVTDPCYASNDRRHLLTTYNLDLIIDPNGNNMLNINDANVMQLYNVFRKFCGDANAAQIAVNIKDFRDSDSEVSYLPVDGNNYFGFETPCVYISELVYRQVGTGASAKRSYAIELFKPYEKDISPDANWRVDIYDSSGGKTYSTVINGWTDSSQYFVIKAADAAAPLNEESGCPTMLLDPSLFFFEEGYEMELLRQVNGSRIVVDRIKVPTGLVPSDNEGIRNVERDNTLHNCIARIRGNVDLSGTHTLGKLNGFAATGALPIQAHPKNRNFTNIGEIGMVFKRPAYFEHSKGYTGVIGYDAEYKTESAVRLNLADANLSPVFNYLTALRMPNTSQTKVKGRININTAPASVIAQLPWIVDANLAQSIVKYRDNDVNGFTSIRQLVEVNDMDYYTKHTMIGDQLGFPDLTPGGATGDGAGDDFEERDLIFARVSDLVTVRSDVFTAYILVRIGTDGPQKRYIAILDRSQVRKPSDKVIIRAFQQVPDAR
;
A
#
# COMPACT_ATOMS: atom_id res chain seq x y z
N MET A 1 15.86 114.24 -33.99
CA MET A 1 14.54 114.02 -33.35
C MET A 1 13.62 113.44 -34.40
N GLU A 2 13.38 112.14 -34.40
CA GLU A 2 12.31 111.56 -35.21
C GLU A 2 11.78 110.30 -34.52
N LYS A 3 10.48 110.35 -34.18
CA LYS A 3 9.68 109.27 -33.59
C LYS A 3 9.21 108.35 -34.70
N THR A 4 9.26 107.04 -34.51
CA THR A 4 8.57 106.10 -35.40
C THR A 4 7.77 105.03 -34.65
N LYS A 5 6.46 105.29 -34.64
CA LYS A 5 5.29 104.41 -34.82
C LYS A 5 5.10 103.16 -33.95
N GLN A 6 4.11 103.28 -33.06
CA GLN A 6 3.28 102.21 -32.50
C GLN A 6 2.65 101.34 -33.60
N PHE A 7 2.72 100.02 -33.42
CA PHE A 7 1.90 99.05 -34.13
C PHE A 7 0.49 99.00 -33.53
N VAL A 8 -0.52 99.17 -34.38
CA VAL A 8 -1.94 99.01 -34.05
C VAL A 8 -2.38 97.60 -34.44
N PHE A 9 -2.83 96.80 -33.48
CA PHE A 9 -3.46 95.50 -33.72
C PHE A 9 -4.89 95.67 -34.27
N LYS A 10 -5.20 95.02 -35.40
CA LYS A 10 -6.56 94.95 -35.98
C LYS A 10 -7.44 93.97 -35.19
N THR A 11 -8.63 94.43 -34.81
CA THR A 11 -9.62 93.80 -33.90
C THR A 11 -10.44 92.63 -34.47
N ASN A 12 -10.22 92.19 -35.71
CA ASN A 12 -11.02 91.11 -36.35
C ASN A 12 -10.35 89.72 -36.37
N GLY A 13 -9.10 89.60 -35.90
CA GLY A 13 -8.40 88.31 -35.80
C GLY A 13 -8.64 87.56 -34.48
N SER A 14 -9.00 88.25 -33.39
CA SER A 14 -9.14 87.62 -32.07
C SER A 14 -10.46 86.87 -31.88
N ALA A 15 -11.55 87.30 -32.54
CA ALA A 15 -12.85 86.64 -32.46
C ALA A 15 -12.85 85.27 -33.15
N LEU A 16 -12.25 85.16 -34.35
CA LEU A 16 -12.13 83.90 -35.09
C LEU A 16 -11.24 82.90 -34.34
N LEU A 17 -10.09 83.36 -33.82
CA LEU A 17 -9.22 82.55 -32.95
C LEU A 17 -9.95 82.09 -31.69
N MET A 18 -10.73 82.96 -31.04
CA MET A 18 -11.52 82.59 -29.86
C MET A 18 -12.59 81.55 -30.19
N THR A 19 -13.28 81.67 -31.33
CA THR A 19 -14.28 80.67 -31.76
C THR A 19 -13.61 79.33 -32.04
N ILE A 20 -12.49 79.30 -32.78
CA ILE A 20 -11.74 78.07 -33.09
C ILE A 20 -11.21 77.41 -31.80
N VAL A 21 -10.65 78.19 -30.88
CA VAL A 21 -10.17 77.68 -29.59
C VAL A 21 -11.33 77.12 -28.76
N LEU A 22 -12.49 77.79 -28.73
CA LEU A 22 -13.69 77.30 -28.04
C LEU A 22 -14.24 76.01 -28.65
N THR A 23 -14.35 75.91 -29.98
CA THR A 23 -14.81 74.66 -30.62
C THR A 23 -13.82 73.52 -30.46
N VAL A 24 -12.51 73.78 -30.53
CA VAL A 24 -11.49 72.76 -30.27
C VAL A 24 -11.50 72.32 -28.80
N MET A 25 -11.69 73.24 -27.85
CA MET A 25 -11.85 72.88 -26.44
C MET A 25 -13.14 72.07 -26.20
N LEU A 26 -14.27 72.47 -26.77
CA LEU A 26 -15.53 71.70 -26.68
C LEU A 26 -15.39 70.31 -27.31
N ALA A 27 -14.72 70.19 -28.45
CA ALA A 27 -14.44 68.92 -29.09
C ALA A 27 -13.50 68.04 -28.23
N ALA A 28 -12.46 68.61 -27.64
CA ALA A 28 -11.55 67.90 -26.75
C ALA A 28 -12.26 67.40 -25.48
N VAL A 29 -13.13 68.22 -24.88
CA VAL A 29 -13.97 67.84 -23.73
C VAL A 29 -14.95 66.74 -24.12
N ALA A 30 -15.62 66.85 -25.27
CA ALA A 30 -16.53 65.81 -25.76
C ALA A 30 -15.81 64.47 -26.00
N VAL A 31 -14.61 64.50 -26.60
CA VAL A 31 -13.78 63.30 -26.81
C VAL A 31 -13.33 62.71 -25.47
N MET A 32 -12.94 63.54 -24.49
CA MET A 32 -12.62 63.06 -23.13
C MET A 32 -13.83 62.38 -22.48
N PHE A 33 -15.03 62.94 -22.56
CA PHE A 33 -16.24 62.31 -22.00
C PHE A 33 -16.53 60.95 -22.65
N VAL A 34 -16.36 60.84 -23.98
CA VAL A 34 -16.52 59.56 -24.68
C VAL A 34 -15.44 58.55 -24.28
N ALA A 35 -14.20 58.99 -24.09
CA ALA A 35 -13.10 58.14 -23.64
C ALA A 35 -13.34 57.64 -22.21
N VAL A 36 -13.74 58.52 -21.28
CA VAL A 36 -14.10 58.18 -19.90
C VAL A 36 -15.27 57.19 -19.87
N ALA A 37 -16.35 57.44 -20.63
CA ALA A 37 -17.48 56.52 -20.68
C ALA A 37 -17.12 55.14 -21.26
N ARG A 38 -16.20 55.08 -22.24
CA ARG A 38 -15.66 53.81 -22.76
C ARG A 38 -14.80 53.10 -21.73
N MET A 39 -13.97 53.83 -21.00
CA MET A 39 -13.11 53.30 -19.95
C MET A 39 -13.94 52.77 -18.77
N ASP A 40 -14.96 53.50 -18.33
CA ASP A 40 -15.89 53.06 -17.29
C ASP A 40 -16.66 51.81 -17.70
N ARG A 41 -17.13 51.75 -18.96
CA ARG A 41 -17.80 50.56 -19.50
C ARG A 41 -16.84 49.37 -19.60
N ALA A 42 -15.60 49.58 -20.04
CA ALA A 42 -14.58 48.54 -20.10
C ALA A 42 -14.20 48.03 -18.69
N ALA A 43 -14.01 48.93 -17.72
CA ALA A 43 -13.74 48.56 -16.34
C ALA A 43 -14.90 47.77 -15.71
N THR A 44 -16.14 48.21 -15.95
CA THR A 44 -17.34 47.50 -15.48
C THR A 44 -17.47 46.11 -16.12
N SER A 45 -17.18 45.99 -17.42
CA SER A 45 -17.17 44.70 -18.13
C SER A 45 -16.12 43.76 -17.54
N ASN A 46 -14.89 44.24 -17.36
CA ASN A 46 -13.81 43.45 -16.78
C ASN A 46 -14.12 42.96 -15.36
N ILE A 47 -14.75 43.80 -14.52
CA ILE A 47 -15.21 43.41 -13.18
C ILE A 47 -16.29 42.32 -13.28
N ALA A 48 -17.25 42.47 -14.19
CA ALA A 48 -18.32 41.49 -14.39
C ALA A 48 -17.77 40.15 -14.91
N ASP A 49 -16.90 40.18 -15.91
CA ASP A 49 -16.27 38.99 -16.48
C ASP A 49 -15.40 38.27 -15.44
N ASN A 50 -14.62 39.01 -14.64
CA ASN A 50 -13.84 38.45 -13.53
C ASN A 50 -14.73 37.72 -12.52
N LYS A 51 -15.83 38.35 -12.08
CA LYS A 51 -16.77 37.73 -11.15
C LYS A 51 -17.45 36.49 -11.74
N ASN A 52 -17.74 36.52 -13.04
CA ASN A 52 -18.31 35.39 -13.74
C ASN A 52 -17.33 34.21 -13.82
N LEU A 53 -16.04 34.46 -14.08
CA LEU A 53 -14.98 33.44 -14.06
C LEU A 53 -14.82 32.85 -12.66
N ASP A 54 -14.82 33.66 -11.60
CA ASP A 54 -14.76 33.17 -10.21
C ASP A 54 -15.96 32.27 -9.88
N THR A 55 -17.16 32.67 -10.31
CA THR A 55 -18.40 31.89 -10.11
C THR A 55 -18.38 30.58 -10.91
N ALA A 56 -17.81 30.61 -12.12
CA ALA A 56 -17.61 29.43 -12.95
C ALA A 56 -16.67 28.42 -12.29
N ALA A 57 -15.52 28.87 -11.77
CA ALA A 57 -14.58 28.01 -11.07
C ALA A 57 -15.22 27.35 -9.84
N MET A 58 -15.98 28.11 -9.04
CA MET A 58 -16.74 27.55 -7.91
C MET A 58 -17.80 26.52 -8.35
N SER A 59 -18.44 26.74 -9.50
CA SER A 59 -19.40 25.78 -10.05
C SER A 59 -18.72 24.49 -10.49
N ILE A 60 -17.50 24.58 -11.04
CA ILE A 60 -16.67 23.41 -11.35
C ILE A 60 -16.30 22.65 -10.08
N ILE A 61 -15.92 23.34 -8.99
CA ILE A 61 -15.65 22.70 -7.71
C ILE A 61 -16.87 21.91 -7.22
N GLU A 62 -18.08 22.44 -7.34
CA GLU A 62 -19.29 21.68 -6.96
C GLU A 62 -19.56 20.46 -7.86
N ILE A 63 -19.15 20.50 -9.13
CA ILE A 63 -19.18 19.32 -10.01
C ILE A 63 -18.16 18.28 -9.54
N ILE A 64 -16.92 18.70 -9.26
CA ILE A 64 -15.87 17.81 -8.75
C ILE A 64 -16.27 17.20 -7.41
N ASN A 65 -16.85 18.00 -6.50
CA ASN A 65 -17.36 17.55 -5.22
C ASN A 65 -18.35 16.39 -5.38
N ARG A 66 -19.28 16.50 -6.34
CA ARG A 66 -20.25 15.42 -6.60
C ARG A 66 -19.56 14.15 -7.05
N GLU A 67 -18.63 14.24 -8.00
CA GLU A 67 -17.93 13.04 -8.48
C GLU A 67 -17.13 12.39 -7.36
N LEU A 68 -16.32 13.15 -6.61
CA LEU A 68 -15.54 12.63 -5.48
C LEU A 68 -16.39 12.01 -4.36
N ILE A 69 -17.63 12.48 -4.14
CA ILE A 69 -18.57 11.88 -3.19
C ILE A 69 -19.11 10.54 -3.72
N CYS A 70 -19.50 10.49 -5.00
CA CYS A 70 -20.04 9.28 -5.60
C CYS A 70 -18.98 8.18 -5.72
N ASP A 71 -17.73 8.59 -5.84
CA ASP A 71 -16.56 7.72 -5.93
C ASP A 71 -16.15 7.08 -4.59
N VAL A 72 -16.66 7.59 -3.45
CA VAL A 72 -16.45 6.92 -2.17
C VAL A 72 -17.22 5.58 -2.14
N PRO A 73 -16.55 4.45 -1.80
CA PRO A 73 -17.18 3.14 -1.77
C PRO A 73 -18.50 3.11 -0.99
N GLY A 74 -19.55 2.58 -1.63
CA GLY A 74 -20.89 2.43 -1.06
C GLY A 74 -21.78 3.69 -1.07
N LEU A 75 -21.27 4.88 -1.39
CA LEU A 75 -22.06 6.11 -1.30
C LEU A 75 -22.90 6.41 -2.54
N ALA A 76 -22.42 6.11 -3.75
CA ALA A 76 -23.21 6.31 -4.96
C ALA A 76 -24.55 5.56 -4.95
N GLN A 77 -24.57 4.35 -4.40
CA GLN A 77 -25.81 3.57 -4.29
C GLN A 77 -26.87 4.28 -3.46
N THR A 78 -26.43 5.00 -2.43
CA THR A 78 -27.33 5.82 -1.60
C THR A 78 -27.67 7.14 -2.30
N TYR A 79 -26.71 7.75 -3.01
CA TYR A 79 -26.93 9.01 -3.73
C TYR A 79 -27.97 8.87 -4.84
N TYR A 80 -27.90 7.78 -5.62
CA TYR A 80 -28.82 7.47 -6.70
C TYR A 80 -29.98 6.57 -6.27
N ALA A 81 -30.26 6.49 -4.97
CA ALA A 81 -31.38 5.71 -4.44
C ALA A 81 -32.71 6.22 -5.00
N GLY A 82 -33.28 5.48 -5.96
CA GLY A 82 -34.52 5.83 -6.67
C GLY A 82 -34.35 6.06 -8.17
N ASP A 83 -33.12 6.12 -8.68
CA ASP A 83 -32.88 6.04 -10.12
C ASP A 83 -32.98 4.58 -10.58
N VAL A 84 -34.03 4.28 -11.37
CA VAL A 84 -34.27 2.94 -11.91
C VAL A 84 -33.18 2.45 -12.87
N ASN A 85 -32.33 3.35 -13.37
CA ASN A 85 -31.22 3.01 -14.24
C ASN A 85 -29.89 2.85 -13.48
N TYR A 86 -29.86 3.18 -12.18
CA TYR A 86 -28.65 2.98 -11.39
C TYR A 86 -28.39 1.49 -11.16
N SER A 87 -27.33 0.99 -11.79
CA SER A 87 -26.84 -0.39 -11.67
C SER A 87 -25.35 -0.40 -11.97
N GLU A 88 -24.64 -1.41 -11.47
CA GLU A 88 -23.22 -1.66 -11.79
C GLU A 88 -22.97 -1.73 -13.30
N ALA A 89 -23.92 -2.30 -14.06
CA ALA A 89 -23.81 -2.37 -15.52
C ALA A 89 -23.83 -1.00 -16.21
N ASN A 90 -24.51 0.00 -15.63
CA ASN A 90 -24.64 1.34 -16.21
C ASN A 90 -23.65 2.35 -15.62
N TYR A 91 -23.20 2.13 -14.38
CA TYR A 91 -22.29 3.00 -13.63
C TYR A 91 -21.18 2.20 -12.94
N PRO A 92 -20.38 1.42 -13.70
CA PRO A 92 -19.33 0.57 -13.12
C PRO A 92 -18.32 1.37 -12.29
N GLN A 93 -18.08 2.63 -12.65
CA GLN A 93 -17.21 3.55 -11.91
C GLN A 93 -17.51 3.65 -10.42
N TYR A 94 -18.78 3.55 -10.02
CA TYR A 94 -19.17 3.79 -8.63
C TYR A 94 -19.23 2.53 -7.77
N TYR A 95 -18.78 1.40 -8.31
CA TYR A 95 -18.64 0.11 -7.61
C TYR A 95 -17.17 -0.26 -7.41
N GLU A 96 -16.26 0.52 -7.99
CA GLU A 96 -14.84 0.29 -7.87
C GLU A 96 -14.32 0.71 -6.48
N TYR A 97 -13.35 -0.05 -5.99
CA TYR A 97 -12.69 0.25 -4.72
C TYR A 97 -11.40 1.04 -4.92
N LYS A 98 -10.69 0.89 -6.04
CA LYS A 98 -9.40 1.54 -6.28
C LYS A 98 -9.57 2.92 -6.91
N ASP A 99 -8.53 3.76 -6.83
CA ASP A 99 -8.39 4.97 -7.63
C ASP A 99 -7.27 4.74 -8.67
N TYR A 100 -7.61 4.68 -9.96
CA TYR A 100 -6.68 4.49 -11.07
C TYR A 100 -7.17 5.24 -12.32
N PRO A 101 -6.32 6.03 -13.03
CA PRO A 101 -6.73 6.83 -14.18
C PRO A 101 -7.20 5.99 -15.39
N ASP A 102 -8.44 5.49 -15.34
CA ASP A 102 -9.06 4.70 -16.39
C ASP A 102 -10.53 5.10 -16.69
N ALA A 103 -11.27 4.19 -17.34
CA ALA A 103 -12.66 4.44 -17.71
C ALA A 103 -13.63 4.48 -16.53
N CYS A 104 -13.26 3.90 -15.39
CA CYS A 104 -14.00 3.95 -14.13
C CYS A 104 -13.66 5.21 -13.34
N ASP A 105 -12.43 5.73 -13.40
CA ASP A 105 -12.10 7.05 -12.83
C ASP A 105 -11.86 8.12 -13.90
N PRO A 106 -12.83 8.44 -14.80
CA PRO A 106 -12.61 9.39 -15.88
C PRO A 106 -12.32 10.81 -15.37
N TRP A 107 -12.58 11.09 -14.09
CA TRP A 107 -12.29 12.35 -13.44
C TRP A 107 -10.80 12.48 -13.05
N LEU A 108 -10.08 11.35 -12.89
CA LEU A 108 -8.69 11.29 -12.45
C LEU A 108 -7.73 11.32 -13.65
N ALA A 109 -6.72 12.18 -13.58
CA ALA A 109 -5.66 12.29 -14.58
C ALA A 109 -4.36 11.65 -14.09
N SER A 110 -3.49 11.31 -15.04
CA SER A 110 -2.16 10.78 -14.74
C SER A 110 -1.23 11.87 -14.20
N VAL A 111 -0.34 11.50 -13.28
CA VAL A 111 0.67 12.39 -12.70
C VAL A 111 1.76 12.70 -13.71
N GLU A 112 2.25 11.68 -14.41
CA GLU A 112 3.29 11.80 -15.43
C GLU A 112 2.80 11.32 -16.81
N PRO A 113 3.39 11.85 -17.90
CA PRO A 113 3.19 11.32 -19.24
C PRO A 113 4.04 10.06 -19.47
N TYR A 114 3.80 9.36 -20.59
CA TYR A 114 4.63 8.25 -21.05
C TYR A 114 5.02 8.38 -22.52
N GLU A 115 6.16 7.79 -22.88
CA GLU A 115 6.66 7.74 -24.26
C GLU A 115 6.15 6.48 -25.00
N LEU A 116 5.61 6.67 -26.21
CA LEU A 116 5.34 5.60 -27.15
C LEU A 116 6.22 5.73 -28.40
N ILE A 117 7.09 4.74 -28.63
CA ILE A 117 7.89 4.63 -29.85
C ILE A 117 7.09 3.86 -30.91
N ALA A 118 6.40 4.58 -31.80
CA ALA A 118 5.73 3.99 -32.96
C ALA A 118 6.39 4.49 -34.24
N THR A 119 6.81 3.57 -35.13
CA THR A 119 7.38 3.90 -36.46
C THR A 119 8.66 4.75 -36.44
N GLY A 120 9.44 4.71 -35.35
CA GLY A 120 10.69 5.48 -35.21
C GLY A 120 10.49 6.96 -34.88
N ARG A 121 9.26 7.40 -34.55
CA ARG A 121 8.97 8.74 -34.02
C ARG A 121 8.48 8.63 -32.58
N LYS A 122 9.10 9.41 -31.70
CA LYS A 122 8.66 9.54 -30.30
C LYS A 122 7.32 10.27 -30.24
N LYS A 123 6.39 9.76 -29.45
CA LYS A 123 5.13 10.43 -29.12
C LYS A 123 4.93 10.38 -27.63
N ILE A 124 4.87 11.55 -27.02
CA ILE A 124 4.51 11.69 -25.60
C ILE A 124 3.00 11.67 -25.49
N ARG A 125 2.49 10.95 -24.49
CA ARG A 125 1.06 10.79 -24.23
C ARG A 125 0.77 10.91 -22.76
N TRP A 126 -0.40 11.45 -22.45
CA TRP A 126 -1.01 11.25 -21.15
C TRP A 126 -1.81 9.95 -21.19
N HIS A 127 -1.61 9.09 -20.20
CA HIS A 127 -2.42 7.86 -20.08
C HIS A 127 -3.89 8.22 -19.92
N GLN A 128 -4.21 9.24 -19.12
CA GLN A 128 -5.54 9.82 -19.03
C GLN A 128 -5.53 11.32 -18.71
N ILE A 129 -6.56 12.01 -19.21
CA ILE A 129 -6.94 13.38 -18.82
C ILE A 129 -8.34 13.39 -18.18
N SER A 130 -8.62 14.37 -17.32
CA SER A 130 -9.88 14.46 -16.59
C SER A 130 -11.08 14.86 -17.47
N ASP A 131 -12.20 14.14 -17.32
CA ASP A 131 -13.52 14.45 -17.87
C ASP A 131 -14.62 14.39 -16.79
N VAL A 132 -14.61 15.38 -15.89
CA VAL A 132 -15.51 15.45 -14.72
C VAL A 132 -17.00 15.61 -15.06
N THR A 133 -17.33 15.90 -16.33
CA THR A 133 -18.73 16.08 -16.77
C THR A 133 -19.20 14.98 -17.72
N GLY A 134 -18.30 14.13 -18.21
CA GLY A 134 -18.53 13.21 -19.32
C GLY A 134 -18.69 13.90 -20.68
N TYR A 135 -18.35 15.19 -20.81
CA TYR A 135 -18.53 15.96 -22.05
C TYR A 135 -17.63 15.41 -23.16
N LEU A 136 -16.37 15.11 -22.85
CA LEU A 136 -15.40 14.62 -23.85
C LEU A 136 -15.85 13.27 -24.37
N ARG A 137 -16.19 12.34 -23.47
CA ARG A 137 -16.68 11.00 -23.83
C ARG A 137 -17.95 11.05 -24.66
N ARG A 138 -18.97 11.83 -24.25
CA ARG A 138 -20.25 11.95 -24.99
C ARG A 138 -20.09 12.54 -26.39
N ASN A 139 -19.13 13.43 -26.57
CA ASN A 139 -18.85 14.04 -27.88
C ASN A 139 -17.73 13.33 -28.64
N GLY A 140 -17.31 12.13 -28.20
CA GLY A 140 -16.37 11.25 -28.90
C GLY A 140 -14.93 11.75 -28.97
N PHE A 141 -14.50 12.58 -28.00
CA PHE A 141 -13.10 12.95 -27.82
C PHE A 141 -12.37 11.89 -27.00
N SER A 142 -11.13 11.58 -27.37
CA SER A 142 -10.29 10.66 -26.58
C SER A 142 -9.91 11.28 -25.24
N ILE A 143 -10.09 10.51 -24.16
CA ILE A 143 -9.65 10.83 -22.80
C ILE A 143 -8.50 9.94 -22.32
N ARG A 144 -8.25 8.81 -23.01
CA ARG A 144 -7.13 7.90 -22.76
C ARG A 144 -6.11 7.95 -23.89
N ASP A 145 -4.85 7.67 -23.57
CA ASP A 145 -3.70 7.68 -24.47
C ASP A 145 -3.65 8.95 -25.34
N VAL A 146 -3.90 10.07 -24.69
CA VAL A 146 -4.10 11.35 -25.37
C VAL A 146 -2.74 11.88 -25.79
N ILE A 147 -2.51 11.85 -27.10
CA ILE A 147 -1.45 12.64 -27.73
C ILE A 147 -1.91 14.09 -27.65
N LEU A 148 -1.23 14.89 -26.83
CA LEU A 148 -1.50 16.32 -26.81
C LEU A 148 -0.52 17.05 -27.75
N PRO A 149 -1.03 17.99 -28.57
CA PRO A 149 -0.23 18.66 -29.57
C PRO A 149 0.72 19.65 -28.90
N VAL A 150 2.02 19.37 -29.02
CA VAL A 150 3.01 20.40 -29.29
C VAL A 150 2.84 20.76 -30.77
N GLY A 151 2.54 22.01 -31.10
CA GLY A 151 2.31 22.47 -32.47
C GLY A 151 3.45 22.03 -33.39
N LEU A 152 3.14 21.58 -34.60
CA LEU A 152 4.18 21.40 -35.63
C LEU A 152 4.35 22.75 -36.30
N ASP A 153 5.52 23.38 -36.18
CA ASP A 153 5.90 24.38 -37.17
C ASP A 153 6.00 23.66 -38.53
N ALA A 154 5.14 24.04 -39.47
CA ALA A 154 5.14 23.52 -40.83
C ALA A 154 6.48 23.80 -41.55
N ASP A 155 7.25 24.78 -41.06
CA ASP A 155 8.50 25.23 -41.67
C ASP A 155 9.77 24.70 -40.96
N ASN A 156 9.71 24.22 -39.70
CA ASN A 156 10.93 23.84 -38.93
C ASN A 156 10.93 22.49 -38.20
N ASN A 157 9.86 21.67 -38.21
CA ASN A 157 9.79 20.38 -37.49
C ASN A 157 9.99 20.45 -35.95
N ASP A 158 10.03 21.64 -35.34
CA ASP A 158 10.09 21.79 -33.88
C ASP A 158 8.69 21.72 -33.25
N PHE A 159 8.64 21.13 -32.05
CA PHE A 159 7.45 20.91 -31.25
C PHE A 159 7.09 22.20 -30.46
N GLU A 160 6.08 22.97 -30.86
CA GLU A 160 5.65 24.23 -30.24
C GLU A 160 4.73 24.05 -29.01
N VAL A 161 4.99 24.83 -27.97
CA VAL A 161 4.16 25.08 -26.77
C VAL A 161 2.67 25.28 -27.08
N VAL A 162 1.76 24.92 -26.17
CA VAL A 162 0.37 25.39 -26.27
C VAL A 162 0.33 26.88 -25.95
N ARG A 163 -0.06 27.70 -26.92
CA ARG A 163 -0.26 29.14 -26.70
C ARG A 163 -1.27 29.34 -25.57
N GLU A 164 -1.01 30.30 -24.69
CA GLU A 164 -1.85 30.59 -23.52
C GLU A 164 -3.30 30.95 -23.89
N TYR A 165 -3.53 31.50 -25.09
CA TYR A 165 -4.84 31.89 -25.61
C TYR A 165 -5.10 31.26 -26.98
N PRO A 166 -5.25 29.92 -27.09
CA PRO A 166 -5.56 29.33 -28.37
C PRO A 166 -7.03 29.59 -28.68
N ILE A 167 -7.33 30.19 -29.83
CA ILE A 167 -8.70 30.35 -30.32
C ILE A 167 -9.19 28.98 -30.78
N PHE A 168 -10.37 28.58 -30.33
CA PHE A 168 -11.00 27.33 -30.74
C PHE A 168 -12.34 27.53 -31.44
N GLY A 169 -12.59 26.69 -32.45
CA GLY A 169 -13.80 26.75 -33.26
C GLY A 169 -14.90 25.81 -32.75
N MET A 170 -16.15 26.16 -33.03
CA MET A 170 -17.31 25.32 -32.76
C MET A 170 -18.18 25.13 -34.00
N ASP A 171 -18.85 23.99 -34.11
CA ASP A 171 -19.85 23.72 -35.13
C ASP A 171 -21.19 24.43 -34.81
N ALA A 172 -22.16 24.28 -35.72
CA ALA A 172 -23.50 24.86 -35.57
C ALA A 172 -24.28 24.32 -34.35
N ASN A 173 -23.89 23.15 -33.82
CA ASN A 173 -24.48 22.55 -32.63
C ASN A 173 -23.75 22.98 -31.34
N GLY A 174 -22.70 23.79 -31.45
CA GLY A 174 -21.91 24.25 -30.33
C GLY A 174 -20.96 23.18 -29.77
N ILE A 175 -20.59 22.18 -30.58
CA ILE A 175 -19.56 21.17 -30.30
C ILE A 175 -18.23 21.67 -30.88
N PHE A 176 -17.11 21.42 -30.21
CA PHE A 176 -15.80 21.84 -30.72
C PHE A 176 -15.48 21.21 -32.09
N LEU A 177 -14.91 22.03 -32.98
CA LEU A 177 -14.49 21.57 -34.31
C LEU A 177 -13.27 20.65 -34.19
N ARG A 178 -13.37 19.47 -34.80
CA ARG A 178 -12.26 18.52 -34.90
C ARG A 178 -11.31 18.95 -36.02
N GLY A 179 -10.02 18.98 -35.72
CA GLY A 179 -9.01 19.45 -36.65
C GLY A 179 -8.80 18.43 -37.76
N ASN A 180 -9.00 18.82 -39.02
CA ASN A 180 -8.37 18.10 -40.12
C ASN A 180 -6.91 18.54 -40.24
N SER A 181 -6.09 17.68 -40.81
CA SER A 181 -4.64 17.71 -40.67
C SER A 181 -3.95 19.07 -40.90
N GLN A 182 -3.07 19.43 -39.94
CA GLN A 182 -1.95 20.37 -40.05
C GLN A 182 -2.09 21.88 -39.70
N ASN A 183 -3.14 22.40 -39.05
CA ASN A 183 -3.02 23.83 -38.63
C ASN A 183 -3.78 24.36 -37.41
N ILE A 184 -4.31 23.52 -36.54
CA ILE A 184 -4.68 23.94 -35.18
C ILE A 184 -4.40 22.73 -34.30
N ALA A 185 -3.55 22.89 -33.28
CA ALA A 185 -3.33 21.96 -32.15
C ALA A 185 -4.39 20.83 -32.13
N TYR A 186 -4.05 19.67 -32.70
CA TYR A 186 -5.03 18.75 -33.31
C TYR A 186 -6.28 18.49 -32.43
N ASP A 187 -7.44 18.90 -32.97
CA ASP A 187 -8.81 19.02 -32.40
C ASP A 187 -9.22 20.35 -31.76
N GLY A 188 -8.33 21.34 -31.64
CA GLY A 188 -8.69 22.69 -31.17
C GLY A 188 -9.24 22.73 -29.74
N VAL A 189 -9.14 21.64 -28.97
CA VAL A 189 -9.67 21.53 -27.61
C VAL A 189 -8.58 21.37 -26.56
N ALA A 190 -7.31 21.24 -26.93
CA ALA A 190 -6.23 21.09 -25.97
C ALA A 190 -6.07 22.35 -25.09
N ALA A 191 -5.74 22.13 -23.83
CA ALA A 191 -5.55 23.19 -22.84
C ALA A 191 -4.44 22.80 -21.86
N ASP A 192 -3.75 23.82 -21.36
CA ASP A 192 -2.74 23.74 -20.29
C ASP A 192 -3.41 24.22 -18.99
N ALA A 193 -3.94 23.28 -18.21
CA ALA A 193 -4.66 23.61 -16.98
C ALA A 193 -3.70 23.95 -15.83
N ASP A 194 -2.53 23.32 -15.74
CA ASP A 194 -1.58 23.52 -14.63
C ASP A 194 -0.63 24.72 -14.82
N GLY A 195 -0.48 25.21 -16.06
CA GLY A 195 0.30 26.39 -16.41
C GLY A 195 1.77 26.14 -16.67
N ASP A 196 2.15 24.91 -16.99
CA ASP A 196 3.53 24.53 -17.30
C ASP A 196 3.92 24.75 -18.79
N GLY A 197 2.96 25.14 -19.63
CA GLY A 197 3.11 25.36 -21.07
C GLY A 197 2.84 24.13 -21.93
N ILE A 198 2.61 22.96 -21.33
CA ILE A 198 2.26 21.71 -22.01
C ILE A 198 0.77 21.47 -21.85
N ALA A 199 0.11 21.05 -22.94
CA ALA A 199 -1.27 20.62 -22.79
C ALA A 199 -1.32 19.36 -21.91
N ASP A 200 -2.17 19.41 -20.89
CA ASP A 200 -2.44 18.35 -19.93
C ASP A 200 -3.95 18.07 -19.79
N SER A 201 -4.78 18.86 -20.49
CA SER A 201 -6.23 18.89 -20.36
C SER A 201 -6.92 19.19 -21.69
N LYS A 202 -8.26 19.12 -21.69
CA LYS A 202 -9.10 19.61 -22.80
C LYS A 202 -10.20 20.54 -22.33
N TRP A 203 -10.54 21.50 -23.18
CA TRP A 203 -11.70 22.36 -23.02
C TRP A 203 -13.00 21.55 -23.09
N ILE A 204 -13.86 21.79 -22.11
CA ILE A 204 -15.22 21.29 -22.01
C ILE A 204 -16.20 22.46 -21.93
N ASP A 205 -17.36 22.30 -22.55
CA ASP A 205 -18.46 23.24 -22.39
C ASP A 205 -19.28 22.93 -21.15
N ILE A 206 -19.39 23.90 -20.25
CA ILE A 206 -20.27 23.77 -19.10
C ILE A 206 -21.64 24.28 -19.52
N SER A 207 -22.35 23.46 -20.30
CA SER A 207 -23.60 23.77 -21.01
C SER A 207 -24.69 24.54 -20.24
N ASN A 208 -24.69 24.48 -18.89
CA ASN A 208 -25.62 25.19 -18.01
C ASN A 208 -25.13 26.56 -17.51
N LEU A 209 -23.86 26.92 -17.72
CA LEU A 209 -23.29 28.20 -17.33
C LEU A 209 -23.16 29.10 -18.56
N ARG A 210 -24.01 30.13 -18.60
CA ARG A 210 -23.95 31.21 -19.59
C ARG A 210 -23.84 32.53 -18.86
N THR A 211 -22.95 33.39 -19.36
CA THR A 211 -22.85 34.78 -18.93
C THR A 211 -23.56 35.67 -19.95
N ALA A 212 -23.77 36.95 -19.60
CA ALA A 212 -24.21 37.94 -20.57
C ALA A 212 -23.22 38.12 -21.74
N THR A 213 -21.97 37.69 -21.56
CA THR A 213 -20.84 37.88 -22.47
C THR A 213 -20.47 36.62 -23.27
N GLY A 214 -20.97 35.43 -22.91
CA GLY A 214 -20.73 34.20 -23.68
C GLY A 214 -21.03 32.90 -22.95
N ARG A 215 -20.65 31.78 -23.59
CA ARG A 215 -20.60 30.45 -22.95
C ARG A 215 -19.37 30.37 -22.05
N VAL A 216 -19.45 29.53 -21.02
CA VAL A 216 -18.33 29.26 -20.13
C VAL A 216 -17.71 27.91 -20.48
N PHE A 217 -16.39 27.92 -20.64
CA PHE A 217 -15.58 26.74 -20.88
C PHE A 217 -14.66 26.49 -19.70
N ALA A 218 -14.34 25.24 -19.44
CA ALA A 218 -13.31 24.86 -18.47
C ALA A 218 -12.36 23.82 -19.06
N ALA A 219 -11.12 23.82 -18.60
CA ALA A 219 -10.19 22.71 -18.72
C ALA A 219 -9.75 22.35 -17.30
N ILE A 220 -9.71 21.05 -17.01
CA ILE A 220 -9.57 20.55 -15.65
C ILE A 220 -8.58 19.40 -15.68
N ARG A 221 -7.65 19.39 -14.73
CA ARG A 221 -6.78 18.25 -14.42
C ARG A 221 -6.86 17.97 -12.94
N ILE A 222 -7.18 16.73 -12.58
CA ILE A 222 -7.21 16.27 -11.18
C ILE A 222 -6.15 15.20 -11.02
N ILE A 223 -5.18 15.44 -10.15
CA ILE A 223 -4.11 14.48 -9.82
C ILE A 223 -4.28 13.98 -8.38
N ASP A 224 -3.81 12.77 -8.16
CA ASP A 224 -3.80 12.12 -6.86
C ASP A 224 -2.60 12.57 -6.00
N ASN A 225 -2.86 13.09 -4.80
CA ASN A 225 -1.77 13.47 -3.90
C ASN A 225 -1.05 12.28 -3.26
N SER A 226 -1.70 11.12 -3.16
CA SER A 226 -1.10 9.88 -2.66
C SER A 226 -0.18 9.22 -3.71
N ALA A 227 -0.15 9.72 -4.95
CA ALA A 227 0.84 9.32 -5.95
C ALA A 227 2.27 9.83 -5.66
N MET A 228 2.43 10.69 -4.64
CA MET A 228 3.65 11.43 -4.34
C MET A 228 4.17 11.14 -2.94
N VAL A 229 5.46 11.38 -2.72
CA VAL A 229 6.10 11.22 -1.41
C VAL A 229 5.71 12.39 -0.50
N ASN A 230 5.12 12.07 0.66
CA ASN A 230 4.76 13.09 1.64
C ASN A 230 5.98 13.51 2.48
N VAL A 231 6.43 14.76 2.30
CA VAL A 231 7.63 15.30 2.96
C VAL A 231 7.46 15.55 4.45
N ASN A 232 6.25 15.46 4.98
CA ASN A 232 5.98 15.53 6.42
C ASN A 232 5.98 14.15 7.09
N THR A 233 5.98 13.05 6.34
CA THR A 233 5.98 11.69 6.94
C THR A 233 7.16 10.84 6.50
N ALA A 234 7.66 11.03 5.27
CA ALA A 234 8.82 10.30 4.75
C ALA A 234 10.14 10.83 5.32
N TYR A 235 11.20 10.03 5.37
CA TYR A 235 12.52 10.46 5.85
C TYR A 235 13.63 9.75 5.09
N LYS A 236 14.08 8.59 5.58
CA LYS A 236 15.15 7.82 4.97
C LYS A 236 14.93 6.35 5.26
N PHE A 237 15.49 5.52 4.40
CA PHE A 237 15.52 4.08 4.58
C PHE A 237 16.97 3.61 4.53
N ASP A 238 17.44 2.98 5.61
CA ASP A 238 18.74 2.33 5.65
C ASP A 238 18.53 0.81 5.80
N PRO A 239 18.69 0.03 4.72
CA PRO A 239 18.51 -1.43 4.79
C PRO A 239 19.55 -2.12 5.68
N MET A 240 20.61 -1.41 6.10
CA MET A 240 21.66 -1.92 6.98
C MET A 240 21.44 -1.53 8.46
N SER A 241 20.30 -0.90 8.80
CA SER A 241 20.00 -0.57 10.20
C SER A 241 19.96 -1.83 11.07
N LEU A 242 20.48 -1.71 12.28
CA LEU A 242 20.42 -2.76 13.30
C LEU A 242 19.13 -2.69 14.12
N ASP A 243 18.35 -1.61 14.01
CA ASP A 243 17.04 -1.49 14.63
C ASP A 243 15.97 -2.02 13.68
N VAL A 244 15.33 -3.14 14.07
CA VAL A 244 14.24 -3.78 13.32
C VAL A 244 13.15 -2.77 12.96
N ASN A 245 12.84 -1.84 13.87
CA ASN A 245 11.72 -0.91 13.71
C ASN A 245 12.01 0.17 12.65
N GLU A 246 13.26 0.31 12.20
CA GLU A 246 13.63 1.25 11.13
C GLU A 246 13.51 0.62 9.73
N ILE A 247 13.26 -0.70 9.65
CA ILE A 247 13.30 -1.45 8.39
C ILE A 247 12.18 -2.47 8.21
N ASP A 248 11.21 -2.52 9.12
CA ASP A 248 10.17 -3.54 9.18
C ASP A 248 8.85 -3.21 8.46
N GLY A 249 8.74 -2.01 7.89
CA GLY A 249 7.55 -1.50 7.20
C GLY A 249 6.50 -0.84 8.11
N THR A 250 6.79 -0.64 9.40
CA THR A 250 5.79 -0.11 10.37
C THR A 250 5.51 1.38 10.25
N SER A 251 6.41 2.12 9.62
CA SER A 251 6.43 3.57 9.69
C SER A 251 6.59 4.21 8.33
N GLN A 252 5.80 5.26 8.08
CA GLN A 252 5.94 6.07 6.88
C GLN A 252 7.28 6.80 6.81
N MET A 253 8.03 6.94 7.92
CA MET A 253 9.40 7.48 7.90
C MET A 253 10.37 6.59 7.14
N GLN A 254 10.04 5.31 6.96
CA GLN A 254 10.82 4.35 6.16
C GLN A 254 10.61 4.53 4.65
N ILE A 255 9.71 5.42 4.21
CA ILE A 255 9.66 5.84 2.81
C ILE A 255 10.88 6.74 2.56
N ASN A 256 11.72 6.34 1.60
CA ASN A 256 13.06 6.87 1.38
C ASN A 256 13.07 8.23 0.66
N LEU A 257 12.59 9.30 1.31
CA LEU A 257 12.70 10.65 0.74
C LEU A 257 14.17 11.02 0.44
N ASN A 258 15.11 10.54 1.23
CA ASN A 258 16.55 10.70 0.97
C ASN A 258 16.98 10.21 -0.43
N GLY A 259 16.36 9.13 -0.93
CA GLY A 259 16.62 8.61 -2.28
C GLY A 259 16.18 9.55 -3.41
N LEU A 260 15.29 10.51 -3.12
CA LEU A 260 14.88 11.58 -4.03
C LEU A 260 15.68 12.87 -3.85
N LEU A 261 16.72 12.93 -3.02
CA LEU A 261 17.54 14.13 -2.90
C LEU A 261 18.63 14.18 -3.98
N LYS A 262 19.03 15.39 -4.38
CA LYS A 262 20.24 15.59 -5.18
C LYS A 262 21.44 15.67 -4.24
N ASN A 263 22.61 15.20 -4.70
CA ASN A 263 23.85 14.95 -3.92
C ASN A 263 24.38 16.09 -3.03
N THR A 264 23.80 17.28 -3.09
CA THR A 264 24.20 18.46 -2.29
C THR A 264 23.20 18.84 -1.22
N ASP A 265 21.99 18.29 -1.26
CA ASP A 265 20.97 18.51 -0.24
C ASP A 265 21.02 17.38 0.79
N ASP A 266 20.67 17.70 2.04
CA ASP A 266 20.68 16.76 3.17
C ASP A 266 19.26 16.52 3.69
N ILE A 267 18.92 15.25 3.93
CA ILE A 267 17.63 14.87 4.49
C ILE A 267 17.49 15.33 5.95
N ASP A 268 18.60 15.47 6.67
CA ASP A 268 18.59 15.91 8.06
C ASP A 268 18.16 17.39 8.17
N ASP A 269 18.45 18.21 7.16
CA ASP A 269 17.97 19.60 7.11
C ASP A 269 16.43 19.66 7.02
N VAL A 270 15.81 18.72 6.29
CA VAL A 270 14.34 18.60 6.21
C VAL A 270 13.76 18.22 7.57
N ASN A 271 14.40 17.25 8.23
CA ASN A 271 13.96 16.77 9.52
C ASN A 271 14.11 17.86 10.60
N GLU A 272 15.20 18.62 10.58
CA GLU A 272 15.40 19.79 11.42
C GLU A 272 14.33 20.86 11.15
N ALA A 273 14.08 21.20 9.89
CA ALA A 273 13.10 22.22 9.52
C ALA A 273 11.67 21.88 9.93
N ARG A 274 11.28 20.60 9.91
CA ARG A 274 9.91 20.17 10.24
C ARG A 274 9.69 19.79 11.70
N CYS A 275 10.69 19.26 12.38
CA CYS A 275 10.54 18.74 13.74
C CYS A 275 11.69 19.07 14.70
N ASN A 276 12.68 19.88 14.28
CA ASN A 276 13.85 20.22 15.08
C ASN A 276 14.58 18.96 15.61
N ASN A 277 14.62 17.90 14.78
CA ASN A 277 15.18 16.59 15.12
C ASN A 277 14.58 15.93 16.38
N ASN A 278 13.32 16.22 16.67
CA ASN A 278 12.63 15.64 17.82
C ASN A 278 12.23 14.17 17.52
N ALA A 279 12.78 13.23 18.30
CA ALA A 279 12.50 11.80 18.16
C ALA A 279 11.03 11.42 18.40
N ASP A 280 10.26 12.25 19.11
CA ASP A 280 8.83 12.01 19.33
C ASP A 280 7.97 12.33 18.09
N TYR A 281 8.55 12.86 17.02
CA TYR A 281 7.84 13.29 15.82
C TYR A 281 7.04 12.14 15.21
N GLU A 282 7.67 10.99 14.99
CA GLU A 282 7.06 9.81 14.38
C GLU A 282 5.76 9.39 15.11
N GLN A 283 5.84 9.22 16.43
CA GLN A 283 4.75 8.69 17.24
C GLN A 283 3.60 9.69 17.41
N LYS A 284 3.89 11.00 17.40
CA LYS A 284 2.88 12.04 17.67
C LYS A 284 2.32 12.66 16.40
N PHE A 285 3.15 12.88 15.38
CA PHE A 285 2.78 13.66 14.20
C PHE A 285 2.10 12.85 13.11
N ILE A 286 2.61 11.64 12.82
CA ILE A 286 2.07 10.79 11.74
C ILE A 286 0.59 10.46 12.00
N TRP A 287 0.18 10.43 13.27
CA TRP A 287 -1.14 9.95 13.69
C TRP A 287 -2.09 11.02 14.26
N ASP A 288 -1.61 12.14 14.80
CA ASP A 288 -2.46 13.24 15.29
C ASP A 288 -2.52 14.39 14.28
N PHE A 289 -3.52 14.32 13.40
CA PHE A 289 -3.69 15.26 12.29
C PHE A 289 -4.23 16.65 12.68
N ASN A 290 -4.72 16.82 13.92
CA ASN A 290 -5.44 18.03 14.34
C ASN A 290 -4.85 18.72 15.57
N ASN A 291 -4.06 18.02 16.39
CA ASN A 291 -3.30 18.64 17.48
C ASN A 291 -1.82 18.59 17.16
N PHE A 292 -1.31 19.63 16.49
CA PHE A 292 0.12 19.88 16.50
C PHE A 292 0.52 20.19 17.95
N PRO A 293 1.35 19.37 18.62
CA PRO A 293 1.74 19.65 19.99
C PRO A 293 2.40 21.03 20.03
N GLN A 294 2.05 21.87 21.01
CA GLN A 294 2.59 23.24 21.18
C GLN A 294 4.12 23.31 21.43
N ASN A 295 4.86 22.21 21.22
CA ASN A 295 6.24 22.00 21.59
C ASN A 295 7.18 21.83 20.37
N GLY A 296 7.17 22.78 19.43
CA GLY A 296 8.27 22.94 18.46
C GLY A 296 8.18 22.13 17.15
N TYR A 297 7.04 21.51 16.83
CA TYR A 297 6.82 20.93 15.50
C TYR A 297 6.32 21.99 14.52
N LEU A 298 6.95 22.08 13.36
CA LEU A 298 6.58 22.99 12.27
C LEU A 298 6.50 22.20 10.97
N PRO A 299 5.49 21.35 10.77
CA PRO A 299 5.31 20.65 9.49
C PRO A 299 5.14 21.62 8.34
N PHE A 300 5.51 21.21 7.13
CA PHE A 300 5.23 21.96 5.91
C PHE A 300 3.72 22.05 5.72
N ASP A 301 3.22 23.27 5.56
CA ASP A 301 1.79 23.55 5.63
C ASP A 301 1.15 23.62 4.24
N MET A 302 -0.11 24.07 4.19
CA MET A 302 -0.85 24.19 2.93
C MET A 302 -0.30 25.28 2.01
N SER A 303 0.40 26.28 2.56
CA SER A 303 1.10 27.29 1.76
C SER A 303 2.28 26.67 1.03
N ASP A 304 3.02 25.78 1.70
CA ASP A 304 4.09 25.00 1.08
C ASP A 304 3.53 24.07 -0.02
N GLU A 305 2.39 23.40 0.24
CA GLU A 305 1.72 22.57 -0.79
C GLU A 305 1.32 23.39 -2.01
N LEU A 306 0.67 24.55 -1.81
CA LEU A 306 0.21 25.40 -2.90
C LEU A 306 1.36 25.89 -3.79
N GLU A 307 2.52 26.19 -3.21
CA GLU A 307 3.69 26.57 -3.98
C GLU A 307 4.28 25.37 -4.73
N LEU A 308 4.36 24.19 -4.11
CA LEU A 308 4.76 22.96 -4.81
C LEU A 308 3.82 22.60 -5.97
N ARG A 309 2.53 22.96 -5.87
CA ARG A 309 1.54 22.75 -6.95
C ARG A 309 1.59 23.85 -7.99
N TYR A 310 2.08 25.03 -7.67
CA TYR A 310 2.19 26.13 -8.60
C TYR A 310 3.28 25.81 -9.63
N ARG A 311 2.87 25.70 -10.91
CA ARG A 311 3.75 25.36 -12.04
C ARG A 311 4.44 24.00 -11.84
N PHE A 312 3.60 22.97 -11.78
CA PHE A 312 3.91 21.58 -11.43
C PHE A 312 5.24 21.02 -11.98
N CYS A 313 5.66 21.40 -13.20
CA CYS A 313 6.93 20.94 -13.82
C CYS A 313 7.87 22.07 -14.33
N ILE A 314 7.60 23.35 -14.04
CA ILE A 314 8.45 24.48 -14.46
C ILE A 314 8.73 25.45 -13.32
N ASP A 315 9.84 26.16 -13.43
CA ASP A 315 10.37 26.97 -12.33
C ASP A 315 9.39 28.07 -11.85
N SER A 316 9.31 28.21 -10.52
CA SER A 316 8.59 29.30 -9.85
C SER A 316 9.56 30.40 -9.40
N LYS A 317 9.04 31.63 -9.28
CA LYS A 317 9.75 32.78 -8.69
C LYS A 317 9.70 32.76 -7.16
N TYR A 318 8.73 32.03 -6.61
CA TYR A 318 8.50 31.91 -5.19
C TYR A 318 8.98 30.53 -4.74
N GLU A 319 9.54 30.47 -3.53
CA GLU A 319 10.04 29.25 -2.92
C GLU A 319 9.23 29.01 -1.66
N SER A 320 8.70 27.80 -1.51
CA SER A 320 8.15 27.30 -0.25
C SER A 320 9.26 27.16 0.79
N ARG A 321 8.87 27.03 2.06
CA ARG A 321 9.84 26.74 3.12
C ARG A 321 10.56 25.42 2.85
N PHE A 322 9.86 24.43 2.30
CA PHE A 322 10.45 23.16 1.89
C PHE A 322 11.56 23.37 0.83
N GLU A 323 11.29 24.15 -0.21
CA GLU A 323 12.26 24.42 -1.28
C GLU A 323 13.46 25.24 -0.78
N THR A 324 13.28 26.08 0.26
CA THR A 324 14.44 26.76 0.86
C THR A 324 15.39 25.81 1.59
N VAL A 325 14.91 24.64 2.01
CA VAL A 325 15.70 23.59 2.66
C VAL A 325 16.36 22.70 1.60
N LEU A 326 15.61 22.26 0.58
CA LEU A 326 16.09 21.35 -0.47
C LEU A 326 16.21 22.04 -1.84
N LYS A 327 16.98 23.12 -1.89
CA LYS A 327 17.06 24.02 -3.05
C LYS A 327 17.46 23.33 -4.35
N LYS A 328 18.31 22.31 -4.29
CA LYS A 328 18.82 21.65 -5.49
C LYS A 328 17.85 20.59 -5.99
N THR A 329 17.24 19.88 -5.06
CA THR A 329 16.23 18.87 -5.33
C THR A 329 14.99 19.48 -5.97
N SER A 330 14.54 20.64 -5.50
CA SER A 330 13.44 21.39 -6.12
C SER A 330 13.83 22.25 -7.32
N ASP A 331 15.12 22.58 -7.47
CA ASP A 331 15.70 23.28 -8.64
C ASP A 331 14.94 24.56 -9.05
N SER A 332 14.69 25.47 -8.10
CA SER A 332 13.91 26.72 -8.23
C SER A 332 14.55 27.82 -9.13
N TYR A 333 15.16 27.47 -10.26
CA TYR A 333 16.00 28.37 -11.07
C TYR A 333 15.26 29.31 -12.06
N GLY A 334 13.99 29.61 -11.81
CA GLY A 334 13.13 30.27 -12.79
C GLY A 334 13.45 31.74 -13.02
N THR A 335 13.65 32.10 -14.28
CA THR A 335 13.51 33.50 -14.72
C THR A 335 12.06 33.80 -15.07
N GLU A 336 11.62 35.05 -14.82
CA GLU A 336 10.23 35.48 -15.03
C GLU A 336 9.84 35.42 -16.52
N GLY A 337 8.89 34.56 -16.89
CA GLY A 337 8.22 34.60 -18.21
C GLY A 337 8.84 33.75 -19.34
N GLY A 338 9.60 32.70 -19.03
CA GLY A 338 9.99 31.69 -20.01
C GLY A 338 8.97 30.56 -20.08
N LEU A 339 8.14 30.52 -21.13
CA LEU A 339 7.45 29.31 -21.58
C LEU A 339 8.52 28.38 -22.14
N TYR A 340 8.88 27.32 -21.39
CA TYR A 340 10.25 26.77 -21.38
C TYR A 340 11.21 27.86 -20.88
N ASP A 341 12.06 27.58 -19.89
CA ASP A 341 13.15 28.52 -19.54
C ASP A 341 13.76 29.01 -20.86
N GLY A 342 13.67 30.32 -21.18
CA GLY A 342 13.72 30.93 -22.52
C GLY A 342 15.04 30.74 -23.30
N ARG A 343 15.79 29.70 -22.96
CA ARG A 343 16.93 29.09 -23.62
C ARG A 343 16.49 28.52 -24.96
N SER A 344 17.14 29.00 -26.02
CA SER A 344 16.92 28.64 -27.43
C SER A 344 17.13 27.17 -27.81
N ASN A 345 17.43 26.28 -26.85
CA ASN A 345 17.81 24.88 -27.09
C ASN A 345 16.95 23.89 -26.27
N TRP A 346 15.84 24.34 -25.66
CA TRP A 346 14.99 23.48 -24.83
C TRP A 346 13.81 22.94 -25.63
N GLY A 347 13.73 21.61 -25.76
CA GLY A 347 12.69 20.92 -26.52
C GLY A 347 11.76 20.08 -25.64
N LEU A 348 10.74 19.50 -26.28
CA LEU A 348 9.79 18.58 -25.65
C LEU A 348 10.48 17.35 -25.00
N ASP A 349 11.53 16.82 -25.63
CA ASP A 349 12.30 15.68 -25.11
C ASP A 349 13.02 16.04 -23.79
N ASP A 350 13.49 17.28 -23.64
CA ASP A 350 14.13 17.76 -22.40
C ASP A 350 13.09 17.90 -21.29
N TRP A 351 11.90 18.47 -21.58
CA TRP A 351 10.80 18.52 -20.63
C TRP A 351 10.39 17.11 -20.16
N TYR A 352 10.24 16.18 -21.10
CA TYR A 352 9.88 14.79 -20.77
C TYR A 352 10.92 14.13 -19.87
N SER A 353 12.20 14.30 -20.19
CA SER A 353 13.30 13.76 -19.39
C SER A 353 13.34 14.41 -18.00
N ARG A 354 13.05 15.71 -17.92
CA ARG A 354 12.95 16.44 -16.64
C ARG A 354 11.85 15.90 -15.73
N VAL A 355 10.72 15.49 -16.29
CA VAL A 355 9.59 14.94 -15.52
C VAL A 355 9.83 13.46 -15.19
N THR A 356 10.22 12.65 -16.17
CA THR A 356 10.16 11.18 -16.06
C THR A 356 11.49 10.48 -15.79
N ASP A 357 12.64 11.11 -16.09
CA ASP A 357 13.96 10.51 -15.88
C ASP A 357 14.61 11.01 -14.59
N PRO A 358 14.60 10.22 -13.49
CA PRO A 358 15.15 10.63 -12.20
C PRO A 358 16.67 10.88 -12.23
N CYS A 359 17.38 10.39 -13.26
CA CYS A 359 18.81 10.58 -13.48
C CYS A 359 19.13 11.82 -14.32
N TYR A 360 18.12 12.48 -14.90
CA TYR A 360 18.33 13.68 -15.70
C TYR A 360 18.86 14.82 -14.81
N ALA A 361 19.96 15.46 -15.22
CA ALA A 361 20.69 16.41 -14.39
C ALA A 361 19.85 17.63 -13.96
N SER A 362 18.87 18.01 -14.78
CA SER A 362 17.93 19.11 -14.53
C SER A 362 16.53 18.61 -14.15
N ASN A 363 16.39 17.33 -13.72
CA ASN A 363 15.14 16.82 -13.20
C ASN A 363 14.69 17.67 -12.01
N ASP A 364 13.48 18.20 -12.10
CA ASP A 364 12.81 18.86 -10.99
C ASP A 364 11.92 17.83 -10.32
N ARG A 365 12.10 17.63 -9.01
CA ARG A 365 11.40 16.59 -8.26
C ARG A 365 10.16 17.11 -7.56
N ARG A 366 9.73 18.36 -7.78
CA ARG A 366 8.52 18.94 -7.14
C ARG A 366 7.26 18.14 -7.41
N HIS A 367 7.07 17.64 -8.63
CA HIS A 367 5.90 16.84 -9.00
C HIS A 367 5.86 15.46 -8.33
N LEU A 368 6.96 15.02 -7.71
CA LEU A 368 7.05 13.76 -6.96
C LEU A 368 6.75 13.93 -5.46
N LEU A 369 6.56 15.17 -5.01
CA LEU A 369 6.49 15.53 -3.60
C LEU A 369 5.15 16.17 -3.25
N THR A 370 4.70 15.97 -2.02
CA THR A 370 3.53 16.65 -1.43
C THR A 370 3.76 16.90 0.05
N THR A 371 3.14 17.92 0.63
CA THR A 371 3.08 18.10 2.08
C THR A 371 1.79 17.50 2.67
N TYR A 372 0.83 17.14 1.81
CA TYR A 372 -0.51 16.76 2.20
C TYR A 372 -1.12 15.66 1.31
N ASN A 373 -1.13 14.44 1.82
CA ASN A 373 -1.92 13.32 1.30
C ASN A 373 -2.60 12.59 2.46
N LEU A 374 -3.70 11.88 2.19
CA LEU A 374 -4.39 11.05 3.16
C LEU A 374 -5.01 9.85 2.45
N ASP A 375 -5.04 8.74 3.18
CA ASP A 375 -5.78 7.54 2.83
C ASP A 375 -6.64 7.09 4.03
N LEU A 376 -7.87 6.68 3.74
CA LEU A 376 -8.81 6.13 4.69
C LEU A 376 -8.74 4.61 4.73
N ILE A 377 -8.57 4.08 5.94
CA ILE A 377 -8.59 2.65 6.24
C ILE A 377 -10.03 2.14 6.28
N ILE A 378 -10.66 2.06 5.10
CA ILE A 378 -12.03 1.60 4.90
C ILE A 378 -12.10 0.42 3.93
N ASP A 379 -13.12 -0.43 4.05
CA ASP A 379 -13.38 -1.58 3.21
C ASP A 379 -14.16 -1.18 1.94
N PRO A 380 -14.36 -2.11 0.98
CA PRO A 380 -15.14 -1.87 -0.23
C PRO A 380 -16.61 -1.48 -0.01
N ASN A 381 -17.12 -1.59 1.22
CA ASN A 381 -18.47 -1.16 1.58
C ASN A 381 -18.48 0.20 2.31
N GLY A 382 -17.31 0.85 2.45
CA GLY A 382 -17.15 2.13 3.15
C GLY A 382 -17.08 2.01 4.68
N ASN A 383 -17.01 0.80 5.25
CA ASN A 383 -16.84 0.58 6.69
C ASN A 383 -15.36 0.60 7.06
N ASN A 384 -15.00 0.75 8.33
CA ASN A 384 -13.60 0.62 8.73
C ASN A 384 -13.06 -0.78 8.45
N MET A 385 -11.83 -0.89 7.96
CA MET A 385 -11.16 -2.20 7.89
C MET A 385 -10.96 -2.77 9.30
N LEU A 386 -11.00 -4.10 9.42
CA LEU A 386 -10.79 -4.79 10.68
C LEU A 386 -9.29 -4.83 10.99
N ASN A 387 -8.87 -4.21 12.10
CA ASN A 387 -7.50 -4.36 12.56
C ASN A 387 -7.29 -5.80 13.06
N ILE A 388 -6.38 -6.53 12.40
CA ILE A 388 -6.11 -7.93 12.70
C ILE A 388 -5.63 -8.10 14.14
N ASN A 389 -4.85 -7.16 14.68
CA ASN A 389 -4.28 -7.23 16.03
C ASN A 389 -5.34 -7.09 17.14
N ASP A 390 -6.43 -6.37 16.88
CA ASP A 390 -7.49 -6.12 17.86
C ASP A 390 -8.72 -7.03 17.67
N ALA A 391 -8.82 -7.70 16.52
CA ALA A 391 -9.98 -8.50 16.15
C ALA A 391 -10.13 -9.77 17.00
N ASN A 392 -11.35 -10.06 17.47
CA ASN A 392 -11.65 -11.38 18.04
C ASN A 392 -11.84 -12.45 16.94
N VAL A 393 -11.80 -13.72 17.35
CA VAL A 393 -11.92 -14.89 16.46
C VAL A 393 -13.18 -14.84 15.60
N MET A 394 -14.31 -14.38 16.13
CA MET A 394 -15.57 -14.31 15.37
C MET A 394 -15.54 -13.21 14.30
N GLN A 395 -14.91 -12.07 14.57
CA GLN A 395 -14.73 -11.01 13.59
C GLN A 395 -13.84 -11.47 12.43
N LEU A 396 -12.72 -12.15 12.75
CA LEU A 396 -11.83 -12.75 11.75
C LEU A 396 -12.58 -13.78 10.90
N TYR A 397 -13.30 -14.71 11.53
CA TYR A 397 -14.11 -15.72 10.83
C TYR A 397 -15.10 -15.08 9.85
N ASN A 398 -15.80 -14.01 10.27
CA ASN A 398 -16.78 -13.32 9.42
C ASN A 398 -16.14 -12.63 8.20
N VAL A 399 -14.88 -12.21 8.27
CA VAL A 399 -14.14 -11.69 7.11
C VAL A 399 -13.74 -12.84 6.19
N PHE A 400 -13.03 -13.84 6.71
CA PHE A 400 -12.49 -14.94 5.89
C PHE A 400 -13.56 -15.81 5.25
N ARG A 401 -14.71 -16.02 5.91
CA ARG A 401 -15.79 -16.88 5.37
C ARG A 401 -16.38 -16.37 4.06
N LYS A 402 -16.22 -15.08 3.77
CA LYS A 402 -16.63 -14.47 2.49
C LYS A 402 -15.82 -15.02 1.30
N PHE A 403 -14.62 -15.58 1.54
CA PHE A 403 -13.65 -15.89 0.49
C PHE A 403 -13.18 -17.34 0.46
N CYS A 404 -13.10 -18.04 1.60
CA CYS A 404 -12.50 -19.38 1.66
C CYS A 404 -13.39 -20.48 2.25
N GLY A 405 -14.68 -20.19 2.49
CA GLY A 405 -15.66 -21.12 3.08
C GLY A 405 -15.51 -21.29 4.60
N ASP A 406 -16.54 -21.85 5.25
CA ASP A 406 -16.65 -21.83 6.71
C ASP A 406 -15.54 -22.58 7.45
N ALA A 407 -15.16 -23.77 6.97
CA ALA A 407 -14.14 -24.59 7.64
C ALA A 407 -12.74 -23.95 7.62
N ASN A 408 -12.29 -23.46 6.46
CA ASN A 408 -11.00 -22.79 6.35
C ASN A 408 -11.02 -21.46 7.09
N ALA A 409 -12.11 -20.69 6.99
CA ALA A 409 -12.24 -19.41 7.69
C ALA A 409 -12.18 -19.57 9.20
N ALA A 410 -12.84 -20.59 9.74
CA ALA A 410 -12.81 -20.90 11.17
C ALA A 410 -11.40 -21.28 11.62
N GLN A 411 -10.70 -22.13 10.87
CA GLN A 411 -9.34 -22.55 11.18
C GLN A 411 -8.33 -21.39 11.09
N ILE A 412 -8.43 -20.56 10.04
CA ILE A 412 -7.58 -19.38 9.88
C ILE A 412 -7.81 -18.40 11.03
N ALA A 413 -9.06 -18.16 11.44
CA ALA A 413 -9.39 -17.20 12.49
C ALA A 413 -8.78 -17.57 13.85
N VAL A 414 -8.85 -18.85 14.25
CA VAL A 414 -8.22 -19.31 15.50
C VAL A 414 -6.69 -19.30 15.40
N ASN A 415 -6.12 -19.66 14.24
CA ASN A 415 -4.67 -19.61 14.03
C ASN A 415 -4.13 -18.17 14.02
N ILE A 416 -4.86 -17.19 13.48
CA ILE A 416 -4.47 -15.77 13.53
C ILE A 416 -4.44 -15.24 14.97
N LYS A 417 -5.35 -15.71 15.83
CA LYS A 417 -5.42 -15.29 17.23
C LYS A 417 -4.19 -15.81 18.00
N ASP A 418 -3.97 -17.12 17.96
CA ASP A 418 -2.84 -17.79 18.64
C ASP A 418 -1.48 -17.42 18.04
N PHE A 419 -1.42 -17.06 16.75
CA PHE A 419 -0.16 -16.61 16.15
C PHE A 419 0.37 -15.31 16.79
N ARG A 420 -0.52 -14.43 17.27
CA ARG A 420 -0.15 -13.07 17.66
C ARG A 420 -0.21 -12.76 19.15
N ASP A 421 -0.99 -13.52 19.93
CA ASP A 421 -1.07 -13.28 21.36
C ASP A 421 0.09 -13.96 22.09
N SER A 422 0.40 -13.48 23.28
CA SER A 422 1.57 -13.90 24.05
C SER A 422 1.22 -14.89 25.15
N ASP A 423 -0.01 -15.42 25.12
CA ASP A 423 -0.46 -16.38 26.12
C ASP A 423 -0.11 -17.81 25.66
N SER A 424 -0.74 -18.80 26.26
CA SER A 424 -0.58 -20.20 25.86
C SER A 424 -1.95 -20.88 25.80
N GLU A 425 -3.02 -20.10 25.67
CA GLU A 425 -4.39 -20.60 25.64
C GLU A 425 -4.79 -20.86 24.20
N VAL A 426 -4.96 -22.15 23.84
CA VAL A 426 -5.40 -22.52 22.50
C VAL A 426 -6.75 -21.87 22.18
N SER A 427 -6.79 -21.02 21.17
CA SER A 427 -8.04 -20.43 20.68
C SER A 427 -8.97 -21.50 20.12
N TYR A 428 -10.26 -21.26 20.27
CA TYR A 428 -11.28 -22.22 19.93
C TYR A 428 -12.49 -21.54 19.29
N LEU A 429 -13.03 -22.16 18.23
CA LEU A 429 -14.25 -21.72 17.56
C LEU A 429 -15.14 -22.93 17.16
N PRO A 430 -16.38 -23.02 17.65
CA PRO A 430 -17.36 -23.97 17.14
C PRO A 430 -18.10 -23.40 15.92
N VAL A 431 -18.11 -24.13 14.80
CA VAL A 431 -18.88 -23.83 13.59
C VAL A 431 -19.49 -25.12 13.04
N ASP A 432 -20.80 -25.13 12.80
CA ASP A 432 -21.55 -26.25 12.21
C ASP A 432 -21.29 -27.64 12.86
N GLY A 433 -21.17 -27.66 14.20
CA GLY A 433 -20.89 -28.89 14.96
C GLY A 433 -19.43 -29.37 14.86
N ASN A 434 -18.57 -28.59 14.21
CA ASN A 434 -17.13 -28.78 14.19
C ASN A 434 -16.42 -27.79 15.12
N ASN A 435 -15.32 -28.26 15.68
CA ASN A 435 -14.50 -27.57 16.65
C ASN A 435 -13.17 -27.26 15.98
N TYR A 436 -12.82 -25.97 15.92
CA TYR A 436 -11.58 -25.51 15.32
C TYR A 436 -10.68 -24.98 16.44
N PHE A 437 -9.41 -25.34 16.37
CA PHE A 437 -8.42 -25.05 17.40
C PHE A 437 -7.24 -24.34 16.78
N GLY A 438 -6.79 -23.26 17.42
CA GLY A 438 -5.61 -22.54 16.98
C GLY A 438 -4.34 -23.33 17.31
N PHE A 439 -3.25 -22.93 16.66
CA PHE A 439 -1.93 -23.51 16.89
C PHE A 439 -1.14 -22.61 17.84
N GLU A 440 -1.02 -23.08 19.07
CA GLU A 440 -0.51 -22.32 20.22
C GLU A 440 0.74 -22.98 20.81
N THR A 441 1.56 -22.15 21.46
CA THR A 441 2.69 -22.54 22.30
C THR A 441 2.25 -23.28 23.59
N PRO A 442 3.12 -24.10 24.19
CA PRO A 442 4.39 -24.58 23.65
C PRO A 442 4.20 -25.57 22.46
N CYS A 443 5.07 -25.53 21.44
CA CYS A 443 5.09 -26.60 20.43
C CYS A 443 5.72 -27.85 21.06
N VAL A 444 4.93 -28.90 21.34
CA VAL A 444 5.44 -30.13 21.98
C VAL A 444 5.03 -31.35 21.19
N TYR A 445 5.93 -32.32 21.08
CA TYR A 445 5.66 -33.54 20.33
C TYR A 445 6.45 -34.75 20.84
N ILE A 446 6.10 -35.94 20.33
CA ILE A 446 6.77 -37.19 20.66
C ILE A 446 8.01 -37.34 19.76
N SER A 447 9.19 -37.21 20.35
CA SER A 447 10.48 -37.20 19.65
C SER A 447 11.14 -38.57 19.55
N GLU A 448 11.03 -39.43 20.56
CA GLU A 448 11.65 -40.76 20.55
C GLU A 448 10.78 -41.78 21.29
N LEU A 449 10.71 -43.00 20.78
CA LEU A 449 10.21 -44.16 21.52
C LEU A 449 11.34 -45.16 21.69
N VAL A 450 11.54 -45.67 22.90
CA VAL A 450 12.60 -46.65 23.19
C VAL A 450 12.03 -47.88 23.87
N TYR A 451 12.51 -49.04 23.43
CA TYR A 451 12.19 -50.34 23.98
C TYR A 451 13.47 -51.12 24.28
N ARG A 452 13.53 -51.81 25.41
CA ARG A 452 14.59 -52.80 25.68
C ARG A 452 13.99 -54.11 26.17
N GLN A 453 14.50 -55.22 25.65
CA GLN A 453 14.22 -56.56 26.15
C GLN A 453 15.49 -57.30 26.59
N VAL A 454 15.42 -57.99 27.71
CA VAL A 454 16.38 -59.02 28.15
C VAL A 454 15.61 -60.30 28.45
N GLY A 455 16.04 -61.44 27.92
CA GLY A 455 15.28 -62.69 27.91
C GLY A 455 14.28 -62.80 26.76
N THR A 456 13.69 -63.99 26.62
CA THR A 456 12.64 -64.30 25.63
C THR A 456 11.40 -64.88 26.30
N GLY A 457 10.24 -64.81 25.62
CA GLY A 457 8.98 -65.36 26.10
C GLY A 457 8.42 -64.68 27.35
N ALA A 458 7.60 -65.40 28.12
CA ALA A 458 6.87 -64.84 29.28
C ALA A 458 7.76 -64.38 30.44
N SER A 459 9.04 -64.76 30.45
CA SER A 459 10.04 -64.33 31.45
C SER A 459 10.83 -63.10 31.03
N ALA A 460 10.58 -62.56 29.82
CA ALA A 460 11.29 -61.40 29.30
C ALA A 460 11.12 -60.18 30.22
N LYS A 461 12.24 -59.51 30.47
CA LYS A 461 12.34 -58.27 31.24
C LYS A 461 12.34 -57.11 30.25
N ARG A 462 11.42 -56.18 30.43
CA ARG A 462 11.12 -55.15 29.43
C ARG A 462 11.15 -53.77 30.04
N SER A 463 11.70 -52.83 29.28
CA SER A 463 11.73 -51.42 29.63
C SER A 463 11.25 -50.59 28.45
N TYR A 464 10.54 -49.51 28.78
CA TYR A 464 9.86 -48.64 27.84
C TYR A 464 10.19 -47.18 28.17
N ALA A 465 10.38 -46.36 27.15
CA ALA A 465 10.44 -44.92 27.31
C ALA A 465 9.73 -44.20 26.15
N ILE A 466 9.10 -43.07 26.49
CA ILE A 466 8.56 -42.09 25.56
C ILE A 466 9.29 -40.78 25.87
N GLU A 467 9.93 -40.21 24.87
CA GLU A 467 10.49 -38.87 24.95
C GLU A 467 9.54 -37.85 24.31
N LEU A 468 9.34 -36.76 25.03
CA LEU A 468 8.69 -35.55 24.55
C LEU A 468 9.74 -34.47 24.37
N PHE A 469 9.56 -33.65 23.34
CA PHE A 469 10.47 -32.56 23.03
C PHE A 469 9.72 -31.27 22.72
N LYS A 470 10.31 -30.17 23.19
CA LYS A 470 9.87 -28.78 23.01
C LYS A 470 11.04 -28.02 22.34
N PRO A 471 10.99 -27.81 21.01
CA PRO A 471 12.13 -27.30 20.25
C PRO A 471 12.50 -25.85 20.57
N TYR A 472 11.57 -25.06 21.10
CA TYR A 472 11.80 -23.64 21.38
C TYR A 472 12.06 -23.44 22.88
N GLU A 473 13.28 -23.05 23.25
CA GLU A 473 13.67 -22.84 24.66
C GLU A 473 12.85 -21.76 25.36
N LYS A 474 12.36 -20.77 24.60
CA LYS A 474 11.53 -19.67 25.09
C LYS A 474 10.10 -20.09 25.48
N ASP A 475 9.64 -21.24 25.02
CA ASP A 475 8.30 -21.72 25.31
C ASP A 475 8.21 -22.19 26.78
N ILE A 476 7.07 -21.99 27.43
CA ILE A 476 6.83 -22.54 28.78
C ILE A 476 6.68 -24.06 28.74
N SER A 477 6.93 -24.75 29.85
CA SER A 477 6.75 -26.21 29.91
C SER A 477 5.27 -26.61 29.97
N PRO A 478 4.89 -27.77 29.43
CA PRO A 478 3.57 -28.36 29.62
C PRO A 478 3.11 -28.37 31.08
N ASP A 479 1.86 -27.98 31.29
CA ASP A 479 1.19 -27.99 32.59
C ASP A 479 0.31 -29.25 32.77
N ALA A 480 -0.53 -29.26 33.82
CA ALA A 480 -1.41 -30.37 34.14
C ALA A 480 -2.51 -30.66 33.08
N ASN A 481 -2.69 -29.80 32.08
CA ASN A 481 -3.62 -30.02 30.97
C ASN A 481 -3.05 -30.94 29.89
N TRP A 482 -1.77 -31.29 29.98
CA TRP A 482 -1.08 -32.16 29.03
C TRP A 482 -0.97 -33.60 29.55
N ARG A 483 -1.17 -34.55 28.65
CA ARG A 483 -1.16 -35.98 29.00
C ARG A 483 -0.77 -36.87 27.83
N VAL A 484 -0.30 -38.07 28.16
CA VAL A 484 -0.05 -39.14 27.20
C VAL A 484 -1.06 -40.25 27.45
N ASP A 485 -1.78 -40.64 26.39
CA ASP A 485 -2.65 -41.81 26.38
C ASP A 485 -2.09 -42.87 25.43
N ILE A 486 -2.22 -44.14 25.83
CA ILE A 486 -1.84 -45.30 25.00
C ILE A 486 -3.10 -46.13 24.74
N TYR A 487 -3.28 -46.50 23.48
CA TYR A 487 -4.36 -47.32 22.99
C TYR A 487 -3.81 -48.60 22.38
N ASP A 488 -4.46 -49.72 22.67
CA ASP A 488 -4.17 -50.98 22.00
C ASP A 488 -4.63 -50.95 20.53
N SER A 489 -4.27 -52.00 19.79
CA SER A 489 -4.62 -52.15 18.38
C SER A 489 -6.13 -52.29 18.09
N SER A 490 -6.95 -52.47 19.13
CA SER A 490 -8.42 -52.45 19.04
C SER A 490 -9.04 -51.08 19.36
N GLY A 491 -8.21 -50.10 19.73
CA GLY A 491 -8.64 -48.76 20.17
C GLY A 491 -9.01 -48.67 21.65
N GLY A 492 -8.76 -49.73 22.43
CA GLY A 492 -8.95 -49.74 23.87
C GLY A 492 -7.83 -48.96 24.57
N LYS A 493 -8.19 -48.00 25.42
CA LYS A 493 -7.21 -47.23 26.20
C LYS A 493 -6.57 -48.12 27.25
N THR A 494 -5.28 -48.39 27.12
CA THR A 494 -4.51 -49.25 28.04
C THR A 494 -3.82 -48.45 29.13
N TYR A 495 -3.42 -47.21 28.83
CA TYR A 495 -2.72 -46.37 29.77
C TYR A 495 -3.05 -44.89 29.61
N SER A 496 -2.89 -44.14 30.70
CA SER A 496 -2.96 -42.68 30.68
C SER A 496 -2.19 -42.05 31.83
N THR A 497 -1.43 -41.00 31.55
CA THR A 497 -0.77 -40.19 32.59
C THR A 497 -0.76 -38.70 32.23
N VAL A 498 -0.89 -37.86 33.24
CA VAL A 498 -0.62 -36.42 33.13
C VAL A 498 0.90 -36.20 33.11
N ILE A 499 1.35 -35.24 32.31
CA ILE A 499 2.76 -34.84 32.27
C ILE A 499 3.01 -33.91 33.46
N ASN A 500 3.88 -34.35 34.38
CA ASN A 500 4.19 -33.64 35.62
C ASN A 500 5.71 -33.63 35.85
N GLY A 501 6.24 -32.49 36.31
CA GLY A 501 7.66 -32.36 36.64
C GLY A 501 8.55 -31.90 35.48
N TRP A 502 7.98 -31.47 34.35
CA TRP A 502 8.74 -30.80 33.29
C TRP A 502 9.08 -29.38 33.75
N THR A 503 10.37 -29.04 33.73
CA THR A 503 10.89 -27.71 34.09
C THR A 503 11.27 -26.89 32.87
N ASP A 504 11.07 -25.56 32.92
CA ASP A 504 11.35 -24.65 31.79
C ASP A 504 12.80 -24.67 31.30
N SER A 505 13.75 -25.07 32.15
CA SER A 505 15.16 -25.22 31.80
C SER A 505 15.48 -26.44 30.93
N SER A 506 14.49 -27.28 30.58
CA SER A 506 14.71 -28.47 29.75
C SER A 506 13.77 -28.50 28.55
N GLN A 507 14.34 -28.79 27.38
CA GLN A 507 13.59 -29.01 26.16
C GLN A 507 13.09 -30.46 26.03
N TYR A 508 13.60 -31.38 26.85
CA TYR A 508 13.29 -32.80 26.78
C TYR A 508 12.54 -33.22 28.05
N PHE A 509 11.66 -34.21 27.91
CA PHE A 509 10.99 -34.85 29.04
C PHE A 509 10.79 -36.33 28.75
N VAL A 510 11.25 -37.19 29.64
CA VAL A 510 11.18 -38.64 29.42
C VAL A 510 10.19 -39.29 30.38
N ILE A 511 9.25 -40.04 29.83
CA ILE A 511 8.38 -40.95 30.58
C ILE A 511 8.98 -42.34 30.47
N LYS A 512 9.49 -42.89 31.57
CA LYS A 512 10.24 -44.14 31.60
C LYS A 512 9.62 -45.15 32.55
N ALA A 513 9.42 -46.37 32.07
CA ALA A 513 9.17 -47.53 32.91
C ALA A 513 10.25 -48.57 32.65
N ALA A 514 11.18 -48.73 33.59
CA ALA A 514 12.35 -49.58 33.41
C ALA A 514 12.35 -50.75 34.38
N ASP A 515 12.51 -51.96 33.86
CA ASP A 515 12.86 -53.13 34.65
C ASP A 515 14.38 -53.08 34.96
N ALA A 516 14.74 -53.27 36.22
CA ALA A 516 16.13 -53.24 36.67
C ALA A 516 17.02 -54.29 35.96
N ALA A 517 16.44 -55.39 35.47
CA ALA A 517 17.14 -56.42 34.70
C ALA A 517 17.27 -56.08 33.19
N ALA A 518 16.61 -55.02 32.71
CA ALA A 518 16.69 -54.53 31.35
C ALA A 518 16.80 -52.98 31.33
N PRO A 519 17.82 -52.38 31.97
CA PRO A 519 17.85 -50.92 32.17
C PRO A 519 17.96 -50.15 30.84
N LEU A 520 17.35 -48.98 30.73
CA LEU A 520 17.70 -48.02 29.67
C LEU A 520 18.90 -47.18 30.16
N ASN A 521 19.82 -46.78 29.27
CA ASN A 521 21.02 -46.03 29.69
C ASN A 521 20.64 -44.69 30.33
N GLU A 522 21.54 -44.11 31.13
CA GLU A 522 21.23 -42.88 31.90
C GLU A 522 20.98 -41.65 31.02
N GLU A 523 19.82 -41.01 31.26
CA GLU A 523 19.43 -39.70 30.75
C GLU A 523 20.11 -38.62 31.60
N SER A 524 21.31 -38.18 31.24
CA SER A 524 22.02 -37.16 32.03
C SER A 524 21.33 -35.79 31.91
N GLY A 525 20.71 -35.33 33.00
CA GLY A 525 20.26 -33.94 33.16
C GLY A 525 18.86 -33.60 32.63
N CYS A 526 18.09 -34.58 32.15
CA CYS A 526 16.72 -34.38 31.66
C CYS A 526 15.67 -34.72 32.75
N PRO A 527 14.58 -33.96 32.90
CA PRO A 527 13.45 -34.35 33.75
C PRO A 527 12.82 -35.69 33.29
N THR A 528 12.76 -36.65 34.22
CA THR A 528 12.23 -38.00 33.95
C THR A 528 11.08 -38.33 34.90
N MET A 529 9.95 -38.79 34.34
CA MET A 529 8.87 -39.42 35.09
C MET A 529 9.07 -40.94 35.13
N LEU A 530 9.24 -41.49 36.33
CA LEU A 530 9.39 -42.94 36.53
C LEU A 530 8.03 -43.61 36.77
N LEU A 531 7.76 -44.66 36.01
CA LEU A 531 6.55 -45.46 36.06
C LEU A 531 6.86 -46.94 36.32
N ASP A 532 5.85 -47.67 36.76
CA ASP A 532 5.93 -49.11 36.97
C ASP A 532 5.86 -49.86 35.62
N PRO A 533 6.87 -50.67 35.24
CA PRO A 533 6.88 -51.41 33.97
C PRO A 533 5.78 -52.47 33.85
N SER A 534 5.10 -52.83 34.95
CA SER A 534 3.93 -53.71 34.92
C SER A 534 2.62 -52.98 34.54
N LEU A 535 2.59 -51.65 34.66
CA LEU A 535 1.43 -50.80 34.38
C LEU A 535 1.60 -49.99 33.09
N PHE A 536 2.83 -49.62 32.76
CA PHE A 536 3.18 -48.86 31.56
C PHE A 536 3.93 -49.74 30.57
N PHE A 537 3.25 -50.12 29.48
CA PHE A 537 3.83 -50.86 28.38
C PHE A 537 3.12 -50.50 27.07
N PHE A 538 3.78 -50.74 25.96
CA PHE A 538 3.19 -50.68 24.62
C PHE A 538 3.70 -51.86 23.77
N GLU A 539 2.90 -52.27 22.80
CA GLU A 539 3.22 -53.35 21.87
C GLU A 539 3.15 -52.84 20.43
N GLU A 540 3.65 -53.63 19.48
CA GLU A 540 3.56 -53.30 18.07
C GLU A 540 2.10 -53.00 17.65
N GLY A 541 1.92 -51.89 16.92
CA GLY A 541 0.61 -51.46 16.45
C GLY A 541 -0.26 -50.71 17.48
N TYR A 542 0.20 -50.58 18.73
CA TYR A 542 -0.43 -49.67 19.70
C TYR A 542 -0.30 -48.22 19.21
N GLU A 543 -1.17 -47.34 19.67
CA GLU A 543 -1.18 -45.94 19.32
C GLU A 543 -0.97 -45.08 20.57
N MET A 544 -0.04 -44.13 20.47
CA MET A 544 0.23 -43.16 21.52
C MET A 544 -0.22 -41.79 21.07
N GLU A 545 -0.90 -41.08 21.95
CA GLU A 545 -1.37 -39.72 21.71
C GLU A 545 -0.87 -38.78 22.80
N LEU A 546 -0.25 -37.70 22.36
CA LEU A 546 0.00 -36.52 23.19
C LEU A 546 -1.24 -35.62 23.09
N LEU A 547 -1.87 -35.39 24.22
CA LEU A 547 -3.15 -34.71 24.32
C LEU A 547 -3.02 -33.43 25.16
N ARG A 548 -3.76 -32.40 24.76
CA ARG A 548 -3.93 -31.15 25.51
C ARG A 548 -5.42 -30.92 25.77
N GLN A 549 -5.76 -30.47 26.97
CA GLN A 549 -7.14 -30.12 27.31
C GLN A 549 -7.44 -28.67 26.92
N VAL A 550 -8.50 -28.46 26.14
CA VAL A 550 -8.93 -27.13 25.65
C VAL A 550 -10.45 -27.04 25.77
N ASN A 551 -10.93 -26.09 26.57
CA ASN A 551 -12.36 -25.83 26.78
C ASN A 551 -13.20 -27.11 27.04
N GLY A 552 -12.71 -27.99 27.90
CA GLY A 552 -13.37 -29.26 28.24
C GLY A 552 -13.25 -30.38 27.18
N SER A 553 -12.73 -30.08 25.99
CA SER A 553 -12.40 -31.05 24.95
C SER A 553 -10.94 -31.49 25.04
N ARG A 554 -10.62 -32.67 24.51
CA ARG A 554 -9.24 -33.13 24.35
C ARG A 554 -8.84 -32.99 22.89
N ILE A 555 -7.77 -32.26 22.65
CA ILE A 555 -7.15 -32.16 21.34
C ILE A 555 -5.89 -33.02 21.31
N VAL A 556 -5.65 -33.65 20.17
CA VAL A 556 -4.45 -34.41 19.87
C VAL A 556 -3.42 -33.44 19.27
N VAL A 557 -2.29 -33.32 19.95
CA VAL A 557 -1.16 -32.48 19.56
C VAL A 557 -0.18 -33.30 18.70
N ASP A 558 0.11 -34.53 19.12
CA ASP A 558 0.89 -35.49 18.35
C ASP A 558 0.37 -36.91 18.60
N ARG A 559 0.67 -37.79 17.65
CA ARG A 559 0.21 -39.18 17.57
C ARG A 559 1.29 -39.99 16.88
N ILE A 560 1.57 -41.16 17.42
CA ILE A 560 2.44 -42.15 16.80
C ILE A 560 1.86 -43.55 16.98
N LYS A 561 1.82 -44.31 15.89
CA LYS A 561 1.58 -45.75 15.95
C LYS A 561 2.92 -46.45 16.16
N VAL A 562 3.00 -47.32 17.16
CA VAL A 562 4.21 -48.12 17.44
C VAL A 562 4.56 -48.91 16.18
N PRO A 563 5.71 -48.62 15.55
CA PRO A 563 6.06 -49.19 14.26
C PRO A 563 6.45 -50.65 14.39
N THR A 564 6.31 -51.36 13.27
CA THR A 564 6.72 -52.76 13.19
C THR A 564 8.18 -52.94 13.54
N GLY A 565 8.47 -53.90 14.41
CA GLY A 565 9.82 -54.21 14.86
C GLY A 565 10.34 -53.33 16.00
N LEU A 566 9.62 -52.33 16.53
CA LEU A 566 10.07 -51.66 17.76
C LEU A 566 10.02 -52.60 18.97
N VAL A 567 8.97 -53.42 19.06
CA VAL A 567 8.73 -54.39 20.14
C VAL A 567 8.73 -55.82 19.56
N PRO A 568 9.89 -56.49 19.42
CA PRO A 568 9.98 -57.84 18.87
C PRO A 568 9.42 -58.90 19.83
N SER A 569 8.89 -59.98 19.27
CA SER A 569 8.43 -61.15 20.04
C SER A 569 9.55 -62.06 20.55
N ASP A 570 10.75 -62.00 19.97
CA ASP A 570 11.75 -63.07 20.07
C ASP A 570 13.21 -62.60 20.19
N ASN A 571 13.47 -61.30 20.22
CA ASN A 571 14.84 -60.77 20.16
C ASN A 571 15.18 -59.88 21.37
N GLU A 572 16.41 -60.01 21.86
CA GLU A 572 16.98 -59.18 22.93
C GLU A 572 17.64 -57.92 22.36
N GLY A 573 17.72 -56.87 23.16
CA GLY A 573 18.41 -55.63 22.81
C GLY A 573 17.58 -54.37 23.02
N ILE A 574 18.20 -53.23 22.73
CA ILE A 574 17.58 -51.91 22.74
C ILE A 574 17.16 -51.59 21.30
N ARG A 575 15.94 -51.06 21.13
CA ARG A 575 15.41 -50.55 19.88
C ARG A 575 14.81 -49.18 20.12
N ASN A 576 14.95 -48.29 19.16
CA ASN A 576 14.31 -46.99 19.22
C ASN A 576 13.70 -46.61 17.87
N VAL A 577 12.83 -45.61 17.89
CA VAL A 577 12.46 -44.88 16.69
C VAL A 577 12.50 -43.39 17.01
N GLU A 578 13.28 -42.66 16.22
CA GLU A 578 13.47 -41.22 16.36
C GLU A 578 12.58 -40.45 15.38
N ARG A 579 12.11 -39.28 15.83
CA ARG A 579 11.55 -38.22 15.01
C ARG A 579 12.67 -37.27 14.61
N ASP A 580 12.53 -36.65 13.45
CA ASP A 580 13.36 -35.48 13.13
C ASP A 580 13.02 -34.37 14.13
N ASN A 581 13.99 -34.04 14.98
CA ASN A 581 13.87 -33.01 16.00
C ASN A 581 14.74 -31.78 15.71
N THR A 582 15.19 -31.63 14.47
CA THR A 582 15.72 -30.35 13.98
C THR A 582 14.64 -29.26 14.06
N LEU A 583 15.08 -28.01 14.10
CA LEU A 583 14.19 -26.85 14.18
C LEU A 583 13.17 -26.85 13.03
N HIS A 584 11.98 -26.30 13.25
CA HIS A 584 10.88 -26.18 12.26
C HIS A 584 10.25 -27.49 11.78
N ASN A 585 10.65 -28.65 12.32
CA ASN A 585 10.02 -29.94 12.01
C ASN A 585 8.95 -30.37 13.03
N CYS A 586 8.53 -29.46 13.94
CA CYS A 586 7.61 -29.76 15.04
C CYS A 586 6.19 -30.15 14.60
N ILE A 587 5.78 -29.75 13.39
CA ILE A 587 4.49 -30.15 12.77
C ILE A 587 4.66 -31.02 11.52
N ALA A 588 5.87 -31.17 10.98
CA ALA A 588 6.16 -31.97 9.79
C ALA A 588 6.00 -33.49 10.03
N ARG A 589 6.17 -33.93 11.29
CA ARG A 589 5.90 -35.31 11.76
C ARG A 589 6.73 -36.38 11.03
N ILE A 590 7.98 -36.06 10.68
CA ILE A 590 8.89 -36.95 9.95
C ILE A 590 9.62 -37.88 10.92
N ARG A 591 9.63 -39.18 10.64
CA ARG A 591 10.21 -40.22 11.52
C ARG A 591 11.18 -41.11 10.75
N GLY A 592 12.20 -41.58 11.46
CA GLY A 592 13.13 -42.57 10.97
C GLY A 592 12.57 -43.98 10.99
N ASN A 593 13.37 -44.93 10.52
CA ASN A 593 13.11 -46.35 10.72
C ASN A 593 13.46 -46.76 12.16
N VAL A 594 12.98 -47.94 12.58
CA VAL A 594 13.39 -48.53 13.86
C VAL A 594 14.90 -48.81 13.83
N ASP A 595 15.65 -48.23 14.76
CA ASP A 595 17.07 -48.50 14.94
C ASP A 595 17.29 -49.70 15.87
N LEU A 596 18.22 -50.57 15.47
CA LEU A 596 18.62 -51.80 16.13
C LEU A 596 20.07 -51.77 16.64
N SER A 597 20.77 -50.63 16.49
CA SER A 597 22.17 -50.43 16.87
C SER A 597 22.44 -50.56 18.38
N GLY A 598 21.39 -50.45 19.19
CA GLY A 598 21.46 -50.45 20.64
C GLY A 598 21.81 -49.09 21.26
N THR A 599 21.98 -48.04 20.45
CA THR A 599 22.14 -46.65 20.92
C THR A 599 20.80 -45.91 20.85
N HIS A 600 20.52 -45.02 21.80
CA HIS A 600 19.32 -44.17 21.82
C HIS A 600 19.71 -42.74 22.24
N THR A 601 18.84 -41.77 22.00
CA THR A 601 19.13 -40.34 22.22
C THR A 601 18.33 -39.68 23.34
N LEU A 602 17.59 -40.45 24.15
CA LEU A 602 16.89 -39.94 25.33
C LEU A 602 17.64 -38.83 26.10
N GLY A 603 16.98 -37.68 26.22
CA GLY A 603 17.43 -36.47 26.90
C GLY A 603 18.35 -35.55 26.09
N LYS A 604 18.54 -35.79 24.79
CA LYS A 604 19.43 -35.00 23.92
C LYS A 604 18.98 -35.06 22.45
N LEU A 605 19.66 -34.27 21.60
CA LEU A 605 19.36 -34.19 20.17
C LEU A 605 19.47 -35.57 19.48
N ASN A 606 18.54 -35.85 18.56
CA ASN A 606 18.45 -37.14 17.87
C ASN A 606 19.57 -37.28 16.83
N GLY A 607 19.89 -38.53 16.48
CA GLY A 607 20.81 -38.82 15.38
C GLY A 607 20.15 -38.74 14.00
N PHE A 608 18.81 -38.81 13.95
CA PHE A 608 18.02 -38.74 12.74
C PHE A 608 17.69 -37.30 12.31
N ALA A 609 18.14 -36.94 11.10
CA ALA A 609 17.71 -35.76 10.36
C ALA A 609 17.23 -36.19 8.96
N ALA A 610 16.02 -35.79 8.58
CA ALA A 610 15.41 -36.17 7.32
C ALA A 610 16.12 -35.47 6.15
N THR A 611 16.60 -36.25 5.18
CA THR A 611 17.22 -35.69 3.97
C THR A 611 16.14 -35.11 3.06
N GLY A 612 16.24 -33.82 2.73
CA GLY A 612 15.33 -33.15 1.78
C GLY A 612 13.97 -32.75 2.35
N ALA A 613 13.81 -32.74 3.68
CA ALA A 613 12.64 -32.11 4.30
C ALA A 613 12.72 -30.59 4.10
N LEU A 614 11.64 -29.99 3.58
CA LEU A 614 11.49 -28.54 3.59
C LEU A 614 10.93 -28.14 4.96
N PRO A 615 11.70 -27.38 5.78
CA PRO A 615 11.21 -26.93 7.07
C PRO A 615 9.92 -26.11 6.91
N ILE A 616 9.01 -26.20 7.87
CA ILE A 616 7.82 -25.35 7.92
C ILE A 616 7.92 -24.60 9.23
N GLN A 617 8.24 -23.31 9.19
CA GLN A 617 8.35 -22.53 10.41
C GLN A 617 7.00 -22.54 11.15
N ALA A 618 7.03 -23.11 12.34
CA ALA A 618 5.86 -23.50 13.11
C ALA A 618 5.93 -22.96 14.53
N HIS A 619 6.54 -21.79 14.72
CA HIS A 619 6.47 -21.08 15.98
C HIS A 619 5.49 -19.91 15.84
N PRO A 620 4.46 -19.82 16.69
CA PRO A 620 3.64 -18.61 16.77
C PRO A 620 4.50 -17.38 17.07
N LYS A 621 4.22 -16.24 16.44
CA LYS A 621 5.05 -15.02 16.59
C LYS A 621 5.05 -14.50 18.03
N ASN A 622 3.99 -14.77 18.80
CA ASN A 622 3.76 -14.31 20.18
C ASN A 622 3.83 -12.79 20.38
N ARG A 623 3.52 -12.05 19.31
CA ARG A 623 3.37 -10.60 19.30
C ARG A 623 2.49 -10.20 18.12
N ASN A 624 1.97 -8.98 18.20
CA ASN A 624 1.18 -8.39 17.13
C ASN A 624 1.87 -8.47 15.75
N PHE A 625 1.03 -8.57 14.73
CA PHE A 625 1.43 -8.33 13.35
C PHE A 625 1.97 -6.91 13.23
N THR A 626 3.13 -6.81 12.60
CA THR A 626 3.88 -5.58 12.36
C THR A 626 3.32 -4.86 11.12
N ASN A 627 2.95 -5.65 10.11
CA ASN A 627 2.29 -5.22 8.88
C ASN A 627 1.30 -6.30 8.43
N ILE A 628 0.39 -5.98 7.51
CA ILE A 628 -0.64 -6.95 7.09
C ILE A 628 -0.08 -8.11 6.26
N GLY A 629 1.05 -7.94 5.56
CA GLY A 629 1.65 -9.01 4.73
C GLY A 629 2.18 -10.19 5.55
N GLU A 630 2.58 -9.98 6.81
CA GLU A 630 2.97 -11.06 7.73
C GLU A 630 1.89 -12.13 7.95
N ILE A 631 0.64 -11.87 7.57
CA ILE A 631 -0.44 -12.86 7.62
C ILE A 631 -0.11 -14.12 6.79
N GLY A 632 0.80 -14.03 5.81
CA GLY A 632 1.30 -15.18 5.05
C GLY A 632 1.93 -16.27 5.91
N MET A 633 2.47 -15.93 7.09
CA MET A 633 3.06 -16.89 8.04
C MET A 633 2.02 -17.76 8.76
N VAL A 634 0.74 -17.41 8.69
CA VAL A 634 -0.31 -18.09 9.44
C VAL A 634 -0.78 -19.36 8.74
N PHE A 635 -1.01 -20.43 9.51
CA PHE A 635 -1.59 -21.66 8.97
C PHE A 635 -3.06 -21.50 8.57
N LYS A 636 -3.41 -22.04 7.40
CA LYS A 636 -4.80 -22.22 6.95
C LYS A 636 -5.36 -23.61 7.28
N ARG A 637 -4.53 -24.50 7.80
CA ARG A 637 -4.86 -25.89 8.16
C ARG A 637 -4.69 -26.15 9.65
N PRO A 638 -5.40 -27.14 10.21
CA PRO A 638 -5.20 -27.54 11.60
C PRO A 638 -3.85 -28.22 11.81
N ALA A 639 -3.11 -27.78 12.82
CA ALA A 639 -2.00 -28.55 13.39
C ALA A 639 -2.50 -29.57 14.43
N TYR A 640 -3.57 -29.21 15.15
CA TYR A 640 -4.23 -30.02 16.18
C TYR A 640 -5.62 -30.48 15.72
N PHE A 641 -6.10 -31.59 16.27
CA PHE A 641 -7.43 -32.11 15.97
C PHE A 641 -8.11 -32.67 17.22
N GLU A 642 -9.44 -32.70 17.22
CA GLU A 642 -10.20 -33.25 18.34
C GLU A 642 -9.97 -34.77 18.43
N HIS A 643 -9.67 -35.31 19.62
CA HIS A 643 -9.43 -36.74 19.83
C HIS A 643 -10.61 -37.63 19.37
N SER A 644 -11.83 -37.13 19.50
CA SER A 644 -13.04 -37.82 19.04
C SER A 644 -13.16 -37.90 17.51
N LYS A 645 -12.29 -37.19 16.77
CA LYS A 645 -12.29 -37.07 15.31
C LYS A 645 -10.98 -37.61 14.73
N GLY A 646 -11.00 -37.94 13.44
CA GLY A 646 -9.81 -38.38 12.71
C GLY A 646 -8.84 -37.24 12.41
N TYR A 647 -7.65 -37.58 11.90
CA TYR A 647 -6.56 -36.67 11.56
C TYR A 647 -6.50 -36.28 10.07
N THR A 648 -7.54 -36.59 9.29
CA THR A 648 -7.64 -36.17 7.88
C THR A 648 -7.66 -34.64 7.81
N GLY A 649 -6.89 -34.03 6.90
CA GLY A 649 -6.83 -32.57 6.82
C GLY A 649 -5.76 -31.92 7.69
N VAL A 650 -5.06 -32.68 8.54
CA VAL A 650 -4.12 -32.16 9.53
C VAL A 650 -2.70 -32.14 9.00
N ILE A 651 -1.97 -31.04 9.27
CA ILE A 651 -0.59 -30.81 8.82
C ILE A 651 0.32 -31.99 9.22
N GLY A 652 1.16 -32.48 8.31
CA GLY A 652 2.13 -33.55 8.58
C GLY A 652 1.57 -34.98 8.64
N TYR A 653 0.27 -35.19 8.95
CA TYR A 653 -0.34 -36.53 8.87
C TYR A 653 -0.83 -36.85 7.46
N ASP A 654 -1.43 -35.88 6.79
CA ASP A 654 -1.81 -36.02 5.40
C ASP A 654 -0.58 -35.88 4.51
N ALA A 655 -0.50 -36.69 3.46
CA ALA A 655 0.58 -36.58 2.48
C ALA A 655 0.49 -35.27 1.68
N GLU A 656 -0.72 -34.71 1.55
CA GLU A 656 -0.95 -33.42 0.87
C GLU A 656 -0.46 -32.22 1.69
N TYR A 657 -0.44 -32.32 3.02
CA TYR A 657 -0.19 -31.19 3.94
C TYR A 657 1.20 -31.24 4.55
N LYS A 658 2.22 -31.40 3.69
CA LYS A 658 3.64 -31.47 4.06
C LYS A 658 4.52 -30.37 3.47
N THR A 659 3.92 -29.42 2.76
CA THR A 659 4.61 -28.26 2.18
C THR A 659 3.98 -26.97 2.68
N GLU A 660 4.75 -25.89 2.72
CA GLU A 660 4.26 -24.57 3.13
C GLU A 660 3.05 -24.12 2.31
N SER A 661 3.11 -24.25 0.98
CA SER A 661 2.03 -23.89 0.07
C SER A 661 0.70 -24.59 0.38
N ALA A 662 0.76 -25.80 0.94
CA ALA A 662 -0.41 -26.57 1.31
C ALA A 662 -0.98 -26.16 2.68
N VAL A 663 -0.17 -25.59 3.58
CA VAL A 663 -0.53 -25.40 4.99
C VAL A 663 -0.58 -23.94 5.47
N ARG A 664 0.19 -23.03 4.87
CA ARG A 664 0.20 -21.59 5.14
C ARG A 664 -0.77 -20.83 4.22
N LEU A 665 -1.12 -19.62 4.63
CA LEU A 665 -1.83 -18.66 3.78
C LEU A 665 -0.90 -18.24 2.65
N ASN A 666 -1.15 -18.77 1.45
CA ASN A 666 -0.34 -18.44 0.30
C ASN A 666 -0.75 -17.08 -0.26
N LEU A 667 0.09 -16.05 -0.07
CA LEU A 667 -0.21 -14.72 -0.61
C LEU A 667 -0.24 -14.70 -2.14
N ALA A 668 0.27 -15.72 -2.83
CA ALA A 668 0.10 -15.89 -4.27
C ALA A 668 -1.26 -16.51 -4.68
N ASP A 669 -2.15 -16.88 -3.75
CA ASP A 669 -3.52 -17.33 -4.05
C ASP A 669 -4.46 -16.17 -4.37
N ALA A 670 -4.94 -16.11 -5.61
CA ALA A 670 -5.86 -15.08 -6.08
C ALA A 670 -7.17 -15.01 -5.27
N ASN A 671 -7.63 -16.11 -4.68
CA ASN A 671 -8.85 -16.14 -3.87
C ASN A 671 -8.71 -15.36 -2.55
N LEU A 672 -7.47 -15.15 -2.08
CA LEU A 672 -7.19 -14.36 -0.88
C LEU A 672 -7.02 -12.87 -1.18
N SER A 673 -6.89 -12.48 -2.44
CA SER A 673 -6.68 -11.07 -2.84
C SER A 673 -7.68 -10.08 -2.24
N PRO A 674 -8.99 -10.38 -2.22
CA PRO A 674 -9.96 -9.45 -1.66
C PRO A 674 -9.84 -9.26 -0.15
N VAL A 675 -9.27 -10.21 0.60
CA VAL A 675 -9.16 -10.13 2.08
C VAL A 675 -8.37 -8.90 2.52
N PHE A 676 -7.35 -8.51 1.75
CA PHE A 676 -6.51 -7.34 2.03
C PHE A 676 -7.23 -6.00 1.86
N ASN A 677 -8.44 -6.00 1.27
CA ASN A 677 -9.31 -4.82 1.27
C ASN A 677 -10.19 -4.74 2.53
N TYR A 678 -10.14 -5.75 3.42
CA TYR A 678 -10.96 -5.80 4.66
C TYR A 678 -10.13 -5.83 5.94
N LEU A 679 -8.83 -6.09 5.87
CA LEU A 679 -7.93 -6.22 7.01
C LEU A 679 -6.82 -5.15 7.01
N THR A 680 -6.35 -4.77 8.18
CA THR A 680 -5.18 -3.91 8.37
C THR A 680 -4.38 -4.36 9.60
N ALA A 681 -3.07 -4.09 9.66
CA ALA A 681 -2.28 -4.22 10.88
C ALA A 681 -1.98 -2.85 11.54
N LEU A 682 -2.25 -1.74 10.84
CA LEU A 682 -1.92 -0.39 11.29
C LEU A 682 -2.59 -0.04 12.62
N ARG A 683 -1.75 0.18 13.64
CA ARG A 683 -2.19 0.52 14.99
C ARG A 683 -2.43 2.02 15.12
N MET A 684 -3.69 2.42 15.04
CA MET A 684 -4.07 3.83 15.17
C MET A 684 -4.15 4.22 16.66
N PRO A 685 -3.56 5.35 17.10
CA PRO A 685 -3.55 5.73 18.51
C PRO A 685 -4.92 6.07 19.10
N ASN A 686 -5.92 6.30 18.25
CA ASN A 686 -7.33 6.36 18.65
C ASN A 686 -8.16 5.46 17.73
N THR A 687 -8.93 4.55 18.31
CA THR A 687 -9.84 3.62 17.61
C THR A 687 -10.88 4.29 16.70
N SER A 688 -11.13 5.59 16.86
CA SER A 688 -12.02 6.37 15.98
C SER A 688 -11.30 7.06 14.82
N GLN A 689 -9.97 7.11 14.82
CA GLN A 689 -9.20 7.63 13.70
C GLN A 689 -9.12 6.55 12.63
N THR A 690 -9.28 6.94 11.36
CA THR A 690 -9.20 6.02 10.21
C THR A 690 -8.33 6.57 9.09
N LYS A 691 -7.66 7.71 9.34
CA LYS A 691 -6.87 8.45 8.35
C LYS A 691 -5.41 8.15 8.55
N VAL A 692 -4.68 7.96 7.46
CA VAL A 692 -3.24 7.74 7.47
C VAL A 692 -2.61 8.70 6.46
N LYS A 693 -1.61 9.48 6.90
CA LYS A 693 -0.78 10.30 6.00
C LYS A 693 0.34 9.44 5.44
N GLY A 694 0.80 9.79 4.25
CA GLY A 694 2.05 9.29 3.70
C GLY A 694 1.97 7.94 3.01
N ARG A 695 0.81 7.26 3.00
CA ARG A 695 0.65 6.06 2.17
C ARG A 695 0.74 6.44 0.69
N ILE A 696 1.39 5.59 -0.10
CA ILE A 696 1.57 5.78 -1.53
C ILE A 696 0.49 5.00 -2.28
N ASN A 697 -0.30 5.67 -3.10
CA ASN A 697 -1.21 5.01 -4.01
C ASN A 697 -0.43 4.43 -5.20
N ILE A 698 -0.19 3.12 -5.18
CA ILE A 698 0.60 2.43 -6.23
C ILE A 698 -0.09 2.47 -7.60
N ASN A 699 -1.39 2.77 -7.66
CA ASN A 699 -2.12 2.90 -8.92
C ASN A 699 -1.81 4.20 -9.66
N THR A 700 -1.42 5.25 -8.94
CA THR A 700 -1.22 6.58 -9.51
C THR A 700 0.24 7.02 -9.41
N ALA A 701 1.01 6.42 -8.52
CA ALA A 701 2.41 6.75 -8.29
C ALA A 701 3.31 6.45 -9.50
N PRO A 702 4.21 7.38 -9.88
CA PRO A 702 5.31 7.12 -10.79
C PRO A 702 6.28 6.05 -10.29
N ALA A 703 7.04 5.44 -11.19
CA ALA A 703 8.07 4.46 -10.83
C ALA A 703 9.14 5.06 -9.90
N SER A 704 9.48 6.34 -10.07
CA SER A 704 10.43 7.08 -9.24
C SER A 704 9.96 7.21 -7.78
N VAL A 705 8.65 7.32 -7.55
CA VAL A 705 8.03 7.33 -6.20
C VAL A 705 7.96 5.92 -5.61
N ILE A 706 7.53 4.93 -6.41
CA ILE A 706 7.47 3.53 -5.97
C ILE A 706 8.86 3.03 -5.55
N ALA A 707 9.92 3.44 -6.26
CA ALA A 707 11.31 3.12 -5.91
C ALA A 707 11.76 3.63 -4.53
N GLN A 708 10.99 4.49 -3.86
CA GLN A 708 11.29 4.96 -2.51
C GLN A 708 10.67 4.11 -1.41
N LEU A 709 9.88 3.09 -1.75
CA LEU A 709 9.37 2.13 -0.77
C LEU A 709 10.52 1.26 -0.24
N PRO A 710 10.48 0.85 1.04
CA PRO A 710 11.54 0.05 1.64
C PRO A 710 11.69 -1.29 0.89
N TRP A 711 12.94 -1.74 0.78
CA TRP A 711 13.34 -2.98 0.11
C TRP A 711 13.07 -3.05 -1.40
N ILE A 712 12.55 -1.99 -2.03
CA ILE A 712 12.56 -1.84 -3.49
C ILE A 712 13.95 -1.35 -3.92
N VAL A 713 14.88 -2.29 -4.05
CA VAL A 713 16.31 -2.01 -4.23
C VAL A 713 16.74 -1.72 -5.67
N ASP A 714 15.87 -1.93 -6.66
CA ASP A 714 16.16 -1.73 -8.08
C ASP A 714 15.09 -0.87 -8.76
N ALA A 715 15.51 0.12 -9.55
CA ALA A 715 14.64 0.91 -10.42
C ALA A 715 13.88 0.03 -11.43
N ASN A 716 14.45 -1.10 -11.86
CA ASN A 716 13.76 -2.06 -12.71
C ASN A 716 12.57 -2.70 -12.01
N LEU A 717 12.63 -2.96 -10.70
CA LEU A 717 11.52 -3.53 -9.94
C LEU A 717 10.36 -2.53 -9.87
N ALA A 718 10.63 -1.25 -9.59
CA ALA A 718 9.60 -0.21 -9.61
C ALA A 718 8.96 -0.06 -11.00
N GLN A 719 9.75 -0.15 -12.08
CA GLN A 719 9.23 -0.16 -13.45
C GLN A 719 8.39 -1.42 -13.75
N SER A 720 8.77 -2.59 -13.24
CA SER A 720 7.99 -3.82 -13.36
C SER A 720 6.62 -3.69 -12.69
N ILE A 721 6.54 -3.04 -11.52
CA ILE A 721 5.28 -2.74 -10.83
C ILE A 721 4.39 -1.84 -11.69
N VAL A 722 4.93 -0.72 -12.20
CA VAL A 722 4.20 0.19 -13.11
C VAL A 722 3.73 -0.51 -14.38
N LYS A 723 4.62 -1.31 -14.99
CA LYS A 723 4.30 -2.05 -16.21
C LYS A 723 3.17 -3.05 -15.98
N TYR A 724 3.21 -3.80 -14.88
CA TYR A 724 2.17 -4.76 -14.53
C TYR A 724 0.85 -4.05 -14.23
N ARG A 725 0.90 -2.96 -13.46
CA ARG A 725 -0.26 -2.10 -13.20
C ARG A 725 -0.95 -1.66 -14.49
N ASP A 726 -0.18 -1.12 -15.44
CA ASP A 726 -0.74 -0.47 -16.63
C ASP A 726 -1.11 -1.45 -17.76
N ASN A 727 -0.41 -2.59 -17.88
CA ASN A 727 -0.64 -3.52 -18.98
C ASN A 727 -1.43 -4.78 -18.60
N ASP A 728 -1.26 -5.30 -17.39
CA ASP A 728 -1.79 -6.61 -17.01
C ASP A 728 -3.10 -6.50 -16.21
N VAL A 729 -3.19 -5.52 -15.30
CA VAL A 729 -4.35 -5.39 -14.38
C VAL A 729 -5.16 -4.11 -14.52
N ASN A 730 -4.68 -3.11 -15.28
CA ASN A 730 -5.27 -1.77 -15.39
C ASN A 730 -5.55 -1.14 -14.02
N GLY A 731 -4.54 -1.10 -13.14
CA GLY A 731 -4.68 -0.69 -11.75
C GLY A 731 -4.96 -1.88 -10.81
N PHE A 732 -4.20 -1.96 -9.73
CA PHE A 732 -4.37 -2.94 -8.66
C PHE A 732 -5.68 -2.70 -7.91
N THR A 733 -6.49 -3.75 -7.78
CA THR A 733 -7.75 -3.77 -7.02
C THR A 733 -7.54 -4.04 -5.52
N SER A 734 -6.34 -4.50 -5.17
CA SER A 734 -5.90 -4.81 -3.81
C SER A 734 -4.38 -4.72 -3.76
N ILE A 735 -3.82 -4.22 -2.65
CA ILE A 735 -2.38 -4.11 -2.45
C ILE A 735 -1.66 -5.46 -2.61
N ARG A 736 -2.36 -6.57 -2.29
CA ARG A 736 -1.81 -7.92 -2.41
C ARG A 736 -1.42 -8.28 -3.83
N GLN A 737 -2.04 -7.70 -4.86
CA GLN A 737 -1.66 -8.01 -6.24
C GLN A 737 -0.21 -7.64 -6.57
N LEU A 738 0.47 -6.87 -5.71
CA LEU A 738 1.92 -6.71 -5.76
C LEU A 738 2.66 -8.06 -5.76
N VAL A 739 2.22 -9.07 -5.00
CA VAL A 739 2.91 -10.39 -4.96
C VAL A 739 2.86 -11.11 -6.32
N GLU A 740 2.02 -10.68 -7.26
CA GLU A 740 1.94 -11.24 -8.62
C GLU A 740 2.87 -10.54 -9.62
N VAL A 741 3.48 -9.41 -9.22
CA VAL A 741 4.42 -8.68 -10.07
C VAL A 741 5.73 -9.48 -10.16
N ASN A 742 6.27 -9.58 -11.37
CA ASN A 742 7.58 -10.20 -11.58
C ASN A 742 8.66 -9.51 -10.72
N ASP A 743 9.52 -10.33 -10.12
CA ASP A 743 10.64 -9.92 -9.27
C ASP A 743 10.24 -9.36 -7.89
N MET A 744 8.97 -9.43 -7.50
CA MET A 744 8.57 -9.17 -6.10
C MET A 744 9.04 -10.28 -5.14
N ASP A 745 9.40 -11.45 -5.67
CA ASP A 745 10.11 -12.54 -5.02
C ASP A 745 11.64 -12.41 -5.18
N TYR A 746 12.15 -11.19 -5.37
CA TYR A 746 13.57 -10.90 -5.61
C TYR A 746 14.49 -11.62 -4.62
N TYR A 747 14.15 -11.56 -3.34
CA TYR A 747 14.96 -12.10 -2.26
C TYR A 747 15.02 -13.64 -2.29
N THR A 748 13.93 -14.34 -2.61
CA THR A 748 13.99 -15.79 -2.86
C THR A 748 14.82 -16.17 -4.09
N LYS A 749 14.77 -15.37 -5.17
CA LYS A 749 15.44 -15.71 -6.43
C LYS A 749 16.94 -15.39 -6.48
N HIS A 750 17.37 -14.34 -5.76
CA HIS A 750 18.70 -13.73 -5.97
C HIS A 750 19.65 -13.86 -4.79
N THR A 751 19.19 -14.32 -3.62
CA THR A 751 20.12 -14.58 -2.52
C THR A 751 20.72 -15.96 -2.68
N MET A 752 22.05 -16.03 -2.80
CA MET A 752 22.78 -17.28 -3.07
C MET A 752 22.83 -18.26 -1.87
N ILE A 753 22.03 -17.99 -0.83
CA ILE A 753 21.99 -18.68 0.46
C ILE A 753 20.50 -18.82 0.77
N GLY A 754 20.01 -20.06 0.90
CA GLY A 754 18.57 -20.35 0.92
C GLY A 754 17.77 -19.62 2.00
N ASP A 755 18.39 -19.20 3.11
CA ASP A 755 17.77 -18.43 4.20
C ASP A 755 18.42 -17.04 4.29
N GLN A 756 17.62 -16.00 4.53
CA GLN A 756 18.12 -14.64 4.70
C GLN A 756 18.83 -14.47 6.03
N LEU A 757 20.09 -14.06 5.99
CA LEU A 757 20.85 -13.80 7.21
C LEU A 757 20.61 -12.37 7.72
N GLY A 758 19.91 -12.24 8.84
CA GLY A 758 19.74 -10.95 9.52
C GLY A 758 18.65 -10.12 8.86
N PHE A 759 18.98 -9.00 8.23
CA PHE A 759 17.98 -8.22 7.48
C PHE A 759 18.33 -8.24 5.99
N PRO A 760 17.34 -8.41 5.09
CA PRO A 760 15.90 -8.52 5.35
C PRO A 760 15.40 -9.94 5.61
N ASP A 761 14.86 -10.18 6.80
CA ASP A 761 14.20 -11.42 7.24
C ASP A 761 13.00 -11.00 8.11
N LEU A 762 11.82 -11.65 8.05
CA LEU A 762 10.68 -11.33 8.94
C LEU A 762 10.87 -11.93 10.35
N THR A 763 11.71 -12.96 10.49
CA THR A 763 11.95 -13.75 11.69
C THR A 763 13.45 -13.92 11.98
N PRO A 764 14.20 -12.81 12.04
CA PRO A 764 15.66 -12.83 12.10
C PRO A 764 16.17 -13.68 13.26
N GLY A 765 16.83 -14.80 12.97
CA GLY A 765 17.51 -15.64 13.95
C GLY A 765 18.95 -15.22 14.26
N GLY A 766 19.31 -13.97 13.96
CA GLY A 766 20.66 -13.42 14.14
C GLY A 766 21.59 -13.76 12.97
N ALA A 767 22.85 -14.08 13.25
CA ALA A 767 23.87 -14.33 12.21
C ALA A 767 23.63 -15.58 11.35
N THR A 768 22.63 -16.40 11.70
CA THR A 768 22.32 -17.69 11.07
C THR A 768 20.96 -17.74 10.38
N GLY A 769 20.19 -16.64 10.36
CA GLY A 769 18.79 -16.65 9.93
C GLY A 769 17.91 -17.48 10.86
N ASP A 770 16.63 -17.63 10.53
CA ASP A 770 15.70 -18.47 11.29
C ASP A 770 15.97 -19.98 11.07
N GLY A 771 16.75 -20.33 10.05
CA GLY A 771 17.18 -21.68 9.67
C GLY A 771 16.28 -22.36 8.64
N ALA A 772 15.21 -21.72 8.16
CA ALA A 772 14.26 -22.25 7.18
C ALA A 772 14.41 -21.56 5.82
N GLY A 773 15.36 -22.04 5.01
CA GLY A 773 15.58 -21.45 3.68
C GLY A 773 14.52 -21.79 2.63
N ASP A 774 14.34 -20.86 1.69
CA ASP A 774 13.42 -20.87 0.54
C ASP A 774 11.95 -21.04 0.94
N ASP A 775 11.55 -20.42 2.05
CA ASP A 775 10.21 -20.48 2.60
C ASP A 775 9.36 -19.28 2.10
N PHE A 776 8.09 -19.22 2.48
CA PHE A 776 7.17 -18.15 2.05
C PHE A 776 7.58 -16.76 2.53
N GLU A 777 8.38 -16.69 3.58
CA GLU A 777 8.89 -15.46 4.16
C GLU A 777 9.76 -14.70 3.19
N GLU A 778 10.74 -15.34 2.55
CA GLU A 778 11.60 -14.67 1.58
C GLU A 778 10.83 -14.22 0.35
N ARG A 779 9.84 -15.01 -0.07
CA ARG A 779 9.06 -14.72 -1.28
C ARG A 779 8.18 -13.50 -1.08
N ASP A 780 7.57 -13.40 0.09
CA ASP A 780 6.58 -12.37 0.40
C ASP A 780 7.19 -11.17 1.15
N LEU A 781 8.50 -11.20 1.40
CA LEU A 781 9.26 -10.22 2.18
C LEU A 781 9.01 -8.78 1.74
N ILE A 782 9.20 -8.46 0.44
CA ILE A 782 9.02 -7.09 -0.07
C ILE A 782 7.57 -6.66 0.17
N PHE A 783 6.61 -7.53 -0.14
CA PHE A 783 5.20 -7.24 0.07
C PHE A 783 4.89 -6.97 1.55
N ALA A 784 5.37 -7.80 2.47
CA ALA A 784 5.20 -7.58 3.90
C ALA A 784 5.70 -6.18 4.29
N ARG A 785 6.92 -5.81 3.88
CA ARG A 785 7.55 -4.54 4.26
C ARG A 785 6.90 -3.30 3.65
N VAL A 786 6.21 -3.41 2.51
CA VAL A 786 5.53 -2.26 1.89
C VAL A 786 4.03 -2.22 2.13
N SER A 787 3.41 -3.32 2.54
CA SER A 787 1.94 -3.51 2.57
C SER A 787 1.17 -2.43 3.34
N ASP A 788 1.72 -1.93 4.44
CA ASP A 788 1.12 -0.88 5.26
C ASP A 788 1.47 0.55 4.78
N LEU A 789 2.49 0.68 3.91
CA LEU A 789 2.96 1.94 3.33
C LEU A 789 2.32 2.27 1.98
N VAL A 790 1.73 1.28 1.32
CA VAL A 790 1.05 1.43 0.02
C VAL A 790 -0.46 1.33 0.17
N THR A 791 -1.21 1.96 -0.71
CA THR A 791 -2.67 1.85 -0.84
C THR A 791 -3.02 1.74 -2.33
N VAL A 792 -4.26 1.38 -2.65
CA VAL A 792 -4.81 1.40 -4.01
C VAL A 792 -5.78 2.57 -4.22
N ARG A 793 -5.85 3.46 -3.22
CA ARG A 793 -6.82 4.56 -3.10
C ARG A 793 -6.18 5.85 -2.63
N SER A 794 -6.95 6.93 -2.67
CA SER A 794 -6.59 8.22 -2.11
C SER A 794 -7.82 9.00 -1.66
N ASP A 795 -7.63 9.90 -0.70
CA ASP A 795 -8.65 10.82 -0.23
C ASP A 795 -8.29 12.29 -0.45
N VAL A 796 -7.12 12.58 -1.02
CA VAL A 796 -6.67 13.94 -1.29
C VAL A 796 -6.25 14.09 -2.75
N PHE A 797 -6.79 15.12 -3.39
CA PHE A 797 -6.56 15.41 -4.79
C PHE A 797 -6.24 16.88 -5.02
N THR A 798 -5.38 17.15 -5.99
CA THR A 798 -5.13 18.50 -6.49
C THR A 798 -5.87 18.69 -7.80
N ALA A 799 -6.72 19.72 -7.89
CA ALA A 799 -7.43 20.10 -9.10
C ALA A 799 -6.87 21.42 -9.67
N TYR A 800 -6.35 21.35 -10.89
CA TYR A 800 -6.01 22.50 -11.72
C TYR A 800 -7.22 22.84 -12.59
N ILE A 801 -7.69 24.09 -12.51
CA ILE A 801 -8.93 24.53 -13.16
C ILE A 801 -8.63 25.79 -13.96
N LEU A 802 -8.75 25.70 -15.27
CA LEU A 802 -8.69 26.83 -16.18
C LEU A 802 -10.11 27.12 -16.69
N VAL A 803 -10.62 28.33 -16.48
CA VAL A 803 -11.95 28.76 -16.93
C VAL A 803 -11.85 29.88 -17.95
N ARG A 804 -12.73 29.89 -18.95
CA ARG A 804 -12.78 30.92 -20.00
C ARG A 804 -14.22 31.30 -20.34
N ILE A 805 -14.45 32.58 -20.66
CA ILE A 805 -15.70 33.08 -21.23
C ILE A 805 -15.54 33.26 -22.74
N GLY A 806 -16.36 32.58 -23.55
CA GLY A 806 -16.28 32.65 -25.01
C GLY A 806 -15.09 31.88 -25.61
N THR A 807 -15.04 31.77 -26.94
CA THR A 807 -14.01 31.02 -27.65
C THR A 807 -12.65 31.73 -27.72
N ASP A 808 -12.66 33.05 -27.52
CA ASP A 808 -11.51 33.98 -27.60
C ASP A 808 -11.64 35.10 -26.55
N GLY A 809 -12.20 34.78 -25.37
CA GLY A 809 -12.41 35.77 -24.30
C GLY A 809 -11.51 35.54 -23.09
N PRO A 810 -11.74 36.30 -22.00
CA PRO A 810 -10.87 36.27 -20.83
C PRO A 810 -10.90 34.90 -20.15
N GLN A 811 -9.77 34.54 -19.54
CA GLN A 811 -9.60 33.30 -18.79
C GLN A 811 -8.99 33.54 -17.40
N LYS A 812 -9.10 32.54 -16.52
CA LYS A 812 -8.45 32.51 -15.21
C LYS A 812 -8.11 31.08 -14.82
N ARG A 813 -6.98 30.91 -14.14
CA ARG A 813 -6.53 29.63 -13.56
C ARG A 813 -6.71 29.60 -12.05
N TYR A 814 -7.04 28.42 -11.53
CA TYR A 814 -7.18 28.14 -10.11
C TYR A 814 -6.54 26.80 -9.77
N ILE A 815 -6.04 26.69 -8.54
CA ILE A 815 -5.65 25.43 -7.92
C ILE A 815 -6.56 25.19 -6.72
N ALA A 816 -7.02 23.96 -6.57
CA ALA A 816 -7.78 23.51 -5.41
C ALA A 816 -7.17 22.24 -4.82
N ILE A 817 -7.04 22.20 -3.49
CA ILE A 817 -6.68 20.98 -2.76
C ILE A 817 -7.95 20.45 -2.09
N LEU A 818 -8.35 19.25 -2.49
CA LEU A 818 -9.63 18.63 -2.16
C LEU A 818 -9.41 17.42 -1.26
N ASP A 819 -10.08 17.40 -0.11
CA ASP A 819 -9.99 16.34 0.90
C ASP A 819 -11.36 15.67 1.09
N ARG A 820 -11.51 14.45 0.57
CA ARG A 820 -12.74 13.63 0.73
C ARG A 820 -12.71 12.72 1.96
N SER A 821 -11.68 12.79 2.80
CA SER A 821 -11.49 11.87 3.94
C SER A 821 -12.58 11.95 5.02
N GLN A 822 -13.46 12.97 4.97
CA GLN A 822 -14.60 13.14 5.90
C GLN A 822 -15.96 12.84 5.27
N VAL A 823 -15.99 12.43 4.01
CA VAL A 823 -17.24 12.04 3.35
C VAL A 823 -17.64 10.65 3.85
N ARG A 824 -18.84 10.56 4.46
CA ARG A 824 -19.41 9.33 5.01
C ARG A 824 -20.85 9.11 4.57
N LYS A 825 -21.51 10.12 4.01
CA LYS A 825 -22.86 10.04 3.45
C LYS A 825 -23.02 10.99 2.25
N PRO A 826 -24.01 10.74 1.37
CA PRO A 826 -24.26 11.58 0.19
C PRO A 826 -24.46 13.08 0.44
N SER A 827 -24.89 13.45 1.64
CA SER A 827 -25.12 14.86 2.02
C SER A 827 -23.87 15.59 2.50
N ASP A 828 -22.77 14.88 2.70
CA ASP A 828 -21.51 15.50 3.13
C ASP A 828 -20.89 16.31 1.99
N LYS A 829 -19.83 17.07 2.30
CA LYS A 829 -19.07 17.82 1.32
C LYS A 829 -17.60 17.45 1.40
N VAL A 830 -16.96 17.39 0.24
CA VAL A 830 -15.50 17.39 0.15
C VAL A 830 -14.98 18.69 0.78
N ILE A 831 -13.92 18.56 1.57
CA ILE A 831 -13.30 19.70 2.25
C ILE A 831 -12.34 20.35 1.27
N ILE A 832 -12.56 21.63 0.99
CA ILE A 832 -11.63 22.45 0.22
C ILE A 832 -10.56 22.94 1.19
N ARG A 833 -9.37 22.33 1.16
CA ARG A 833 -8.23 22.70 2.00
C ARG A 833 -7.57 23.99 1.54
N ALA A 834 -7.54 24.18 0.23
CA ALA A 834 -7.12 25.42 -0.39
C ALA A 834 -7.87 25.63 -1.70
N PHE A 835 -8.09 26.89 -2.05
CA PHE A 835 -8.60 27.33 -3.34
C PHE A 835 -8.00 28.69 -3.65
N GLN A 836 -7.10 28.74 -4.64
CA GLN A 836 -6.34 29.94 -4.94
C GLN A 836 -6.37 30.24 -6.44
N GLN A 837 -6.60 31.50 -6.78
CA GLN A 837 -6.36 31.98 -8.14
C GLN A 837 -4.87 32.02 -8.40
N VAL A 838 -4.48 31.48 -9.55
CA VAL A 838 -3.11 31.39 -10.00
C VAL A 838 -2.88 32.41 -11.12
N PRO A 839 -1.74 33.13 -11.14
CA PRO A 839 -1.41 34.00 -12.26
C PRO A 839 -1.34 33.23 -13.58
N ASP A 840 -1.76 33.91 -14.63
CA ASP A 840 -1.56 33.48 -16.02
C ASP A 840 -0.05 33.26 -16.30
N ALA A 841 0.25 32.30 -17.17
CA ALA A 841 1.60 31.96 -17.62
C ALA A 841 2.12 33.04 -18.57
N ARG A 842 2.70 34.10 -17.99
CA ARG A 842 3.22 35.27 -18.73
C ARG A 842 4.19 34.93 -19.85
#